data_AF-A0A177ZL86-F1
#
_entry.id   AF-A0A177ZL86-F1
#
_cell.length_a   1.000
_cell.length_b   1.000
_cell.length_c   1.000
_cell.angle_alpha   90.00
_cell.angle_beta   90.00
_cell.angle_gamma   90.00
#
_symmetry.space_group_name_H-M   'P 1'
#
loop_
_entity.id
_entity.type
_entity.pdbx_description
1 polymer ?
#
loop_
_entity_poly.entity_id
_entity_poly.type
_entity_poly.pdbx_seq_one_letter_code
_entity_poly.pdbx_strand_id
1 'polypeptide(L)'
;MYKRIIAAVSVALFTLLALLAAIITDLNDRDFPKAIGSESRLSISFTESEFSITEAFSKLEELNISMDLGLVKIAPDLAENGDGQIFVALKDGDLPDHFTWFSGGKKAQIVDKDRLAFSYPDGVYLVTGNTTHLAEFEDTLNSDGVEVKRWDDSILDSLIFVVLERGFTIVLLASFALISSLALFWLSARARGRALQVLGGCPTMRIKGQDLTEFSGTLLVSAGSVTMAAASYVGVFHGWMYIGTFLKVLISLQAVIIGISTLAALIMSASAWPSATMLATRQPAVKSFRSTANVIQALTFVLVVATAGPAWSAYKHSSAKAIEMAQWEKLADQVSIVFATDIDEMDRIEPMIGELVKDAESIEGVALSYTYTKDMWPLAEFGEYSAVSFVNQRWLDLVTEGAKKAVVTPVSQSNMADDFVDEIQAEIKILSREGHSKDLSEQMQFLQPTNEAKIPVAQGGGGERLHFKNNVLLIVVPSLYDIFNDSTLTSMISSGNIVFTGVAATLQLLERHGLDVQALRDHDINGELKVVYIAEEGILQAQFAAYLVWLQNLSLFAFIIAFSVATAISALITATLQAKRDFPLRLAGKSWLRILQNRVTKEIIMGIILVLIVVLLQRPESLIVLVIATYGLLIVPLSHLFAVHWCFNRVSKRRI
;
A
#
# COMPACT_ATOMS: atom_id res chain seq x y z
N MET A 1 -39.97 -1.00 10.94
CA MET A 1 -38.75 -1.08 11.78
C MET A 1 -37.67 -1.94 11.12
N TYR A 2 -37.87 -3.24 10.89
CA TYR A 2 -36.87 -4.13 10.27
C TYR A 2 -36.38 -3.66 8.88
N LYS A 3 -37.30 -3.25 7.98
CA LYS A 3 -36.95 -2.64 6.68
C LYS A 3 -36.05 -1.39 6.81
N ARG A 4 -36.25 -0.58 7.86
CA ARG A 4 -35.44 0.64 8.09
C ARG A 4 -34.03 0.31 8.55
N ILE A 5 -33.87 -0.71 9.40
CA ILE A 5 -32.55 -1.19 9.85
C ILE A 5 -31.77 -1.76 8.66
N ILE A 6 -32.42 -2.58 7.82
CA ILE A 6 -31.80 -3.13 6.61
C ILE A 6 -31.41 -2.00 5.67
N ALA A 7 -32.33 -1.08 5.35
CA ALA A 7 -32.03 0.06 4.49
C ALA A 7 -30.85 0.88 5.03
N ALA A 8 -30.77 1.15 6.34
CA ALA A 8 -29.68 1.92 6.94
C ALA A 8 -28.33 1.19 6.82
N VAL A 9 -28.27 -0.11 7.14
CA VAL A 9 -27.05 -0.90 7.04
C VAL A 9 -26.63 -1.12 5.58
N SER A 10 -27.61 -1.31 4.69
CA SER A 10 -27.37 -1.41 3.24
C SER A 10 -26.85 -0.11 2.66
N VAL A 11 -27.37 1.05 3.07
CA VAL A 11 -26.81 2.36 2.67
C VAL A 11 -25.35 2.46 3.11
N ALA A 12 -25.04 2.16 4.37
CA ALA A 12 -23.65 2.18 4.86
C ALA A 12 -22.72 1.25 4.05
N LEU A 13 -23.18 0.04 3.73
CA LEU A 13 -22.43 -0.90 2.89
C LEU A 13 -22.22 -0.35 1.47
N PHE A 14 -23.27 0.15 0.82
CA PHE A 14 -23.15 0.66 -0.54
C PHE A 14 -22.33 1.96 -0.58
N THR A 15 -22.32 2.75 0.49
CA THR A 15 -21.39 3.88 0.65
C THR A 15 -19.95 3.41 0.75
N LEU A 16 -19.67 2.32 1.48
CA LEU A 16 -18.34 1.72 1.50
C LEU A 16 -17.91 1.24 0.10
N LEU A 17 -18.82 0.62 -0.66
CA LEU A 17 -18.56 0.21 -2.05
C LEU A 17 -18.38 1.40 -3.00
N ALA A 18 -19.09 2.51 -2.77
CA ALA A 18 -18.91 3.75 -3.52
C ALA A 18 -17.53 4.36 -3.25
N LEU A 19 -17.07 4.35 -1.99
CA LEU A 19 -15.73 4.78 -1.64
C LEU A 19 -14.67 3.85 -2.27
N LEU A 20 -14.91 2.53 -2.25
CA LEU A 20 -14.06 1.57 -2.93
C LEU A 20 -13.97 1.84 -4.44
N ALA A 21 -15.11 2.11 -5.08
CA ALA A 21 -15.17 2.45 -6.50
C ALA A 21 -14.43 3.76 -6.79
N ALA A 22 -14.50 4.75 -5.89
CA ALA A 22 -13.76 6.00 -6.03
C ALA A 22 -12.24 5.76 -5.96
N ILE A 23 -11.77 4.92 -5.03
CA ILE A 23 -10.35 4.54 -4.92
C ILE A 23 -9.89 3.81 -6.18
N ILE A 24 -10.66 2.83 -6.66
CA ILE A 24 -10.31 2.10 -7.89
C ILE A 24 -10.30 3.05 -9.10
N THR A 25 -11.23 4.01 -9.15
CA THR A 25 -11.25 5.01 -10.22
C THR A 25 -10.05 5.94 -10.13
N ASP A 26 -9.62 6.33 -8.93
CA ASP A 26 -8.42 7.15 -8.71
C ASP A 26 -7.15 6.40 -9.10
N LEU A 27 -7.02 5.13 -8.71
CA LEU A 27 -5.89 4.28 -9.11
C LEU A 27 -5.85 4.08 -10.64
N ASN A 28 -7.01 3.81 -11.26
CA ASN A 28 -7.08 3.64 -12.70
C ASN A 28 -6.79 4.95 -13.45
N ASP A 29 -7.22 6.10 -12.92
CA ASP A 29 -6.88 7.41 -13.50
C ASP A 29 -5.40 7.75 -13.24
N ARG A 30 -4.79 7.19 -12.19
CA ARG A 30 -3.36 7.36 -11.97
C ARG A 30 -2.49 6.56 -12.92
N ASP A 31 -2.91 5.33 -13.19
CA ASP A 31 -2.22 4.44 -14.12
C ASP A 31 -2.52 4.81 -15.58
N PHE A 32 -3.74 5.31 -15.86
CA PHE A 32 -4.23 5.70 -17.19
C PHE A 32 -4.98 7.04 -17.10
N PRO A 33 -4.27 8.18 -17.05
CA PRO A 33 -4.90 9.48 -16.89
C PRO A 33 -5.80 9.82 -18.08
N LYS A 34 -7.11 9.91 -17.81
CA LYS A 34 -8.13 10.11 -18.86
C LYS A 34 -8.09 11.51 -19.47
N ALA A 35 -7.57 12.48 -18.72
CA ALA A 35 -7.48 13.86 -19.15
C ALA A 35 -6.49 14.07 -20.29
N ILE A 36 -5.50 13.18 -20.44
CA ILE A 36 -4.50 13.20 -21.51
C ILE A 36 -4.71 12.08 -22.53
N GLY A 37 -5.82 11.33 -22.43
CA GLY A 37 -6.14 10.26 -23.38
C GLY A 37 -5.24 9.03 -23.28
N SER A 38 -4.61 8.77 -22.13
CA SER A 38 -3.75 7.59 -21.96
C SER A 38 -4.58 6.30 -22.02
N GLU A 39 -4.27 5.42 -22.97
CA GLU A 39 -4.93 4.11 -23.13
C GLU A 39 -4.01 2.93 -22.76
N SER A 40 -2.69 3.13 -22.80
CA SER A 40 -1.70 2.10 -22.50
C SER A 40 -0.55 2.66 -21.67
N ARG A 41 0.03 1.81 -20.84
CA ARG A 41 1.18 2.06 -20.00
C ARG A 41 2.27 1.06 -20.32
N LEU A 42 3.49 1.57 -20.46
CA LEU A 42 4.70 0.80 -20.75
C LEU A 42 5.68 1.00 -19.59
N SER A 43 6.23 -0.08 -19.06
CA SER A 43 7.45 -0.04 -18.25
C SER A 43 8.59 -0.44 -19.17
N ILE A 44 9.53 0.47 -19.35
CA ILE A 44 10.68 0.28 -20.24
C ILE A 44 11.93 0.25 -19.36
N SER A 45 12.74 -0.78 -19.54
CA SER A 45 14.02 -0.95 -18.85
C SER A 45 15.14 -1.23 -19.86
N PHE A 46 16.13 -0.34 -19.87
CA PHE A 46 17.35 -0.41 -20.67
C PHE A 46 18.49 -1.10 -19.92
N THR A 47 18.26 -1.62 -18.70
CA THR A 47 19.30 -2.23 -17.84
C THR A 47 20.08 -3.36 -18.53
N GLU A 48 19.45 -4.15 -19.40
CA GLU A 48 20.09 -5.24 -20.14
C GLU A 48 20.51 -4.85 -21.58
N SER A 49 20.26 -3.60 -21.98
CA SER A 49 20.57 -3.12 -23.33
C SER A 49 21.96 -2.51 -23.41
N GLU A 50 22.53 -2.48 -24.62
CA GLU A 50 23.83 -1.83 -24.88
C GLU A 50 23.71 -0.31 -25.10
N PHE A 51 22.50 0.26 -25.00
CA PHE A 51 22.28 1.68 -25.24
C PHE A 51 22.81 2.55 -24.10
N SER A 52 23.51 3.63 -24.46
CA SER A 52 23.73 4.76 -23.55
C SER A 52 22.40 5.47 -23.25
N ILE A 53 22.37 6.28 -22.18
CA ILE A 53 21.16 7.04 -21.84
C ILE A 53 20.73 7.98 -22.98
N THR A 54 21.69 8.61 -23.68
CA THR A 54 21.42 9.55 -24.78
C THR A 54 20.83 8.81 -25.99
N GLU A 55 21.39 7.66 -26.33
CA GLU A 55 20.87 6.80 -27.42
C GLU A 55 19.49 6.25 -27.09
N ALA A 56 19.26 5.83 -25.84
CA ALA A 56 17.97 5.34 -25.38
C ALA A 56 16.86 6.39 -25.56
N PHE A 57 17.09 7.64 -25.12
CA PHE A 57 16.11 8.71 -25.33
C PHE A 57 15.92 9.05 -26.81
N SER A 58 17.00 9.09 -27.60
CA SER A 58 16.94 9.36 -29.03
C SER A 58 16.14 8.29 -29.78
N LYS A 59 16.34 7.02 -29.44
CA LYS A 59 15.61 5.87 -29.98
C LYS A 59 14.13 5.93 -29.61
N LEU A 60 13.81 6.24 -28.36
CA LEU A 60 12.42 6.42 -27.91
C LEU A 60 11.74 7.58 -28.64
N GLU A 61 12.44 8.70 -28.88
CA GLU A 61 11.91 9.84 -29.64
C GLU A 61 11.65 9.48 -31.11
N GLU A 62 12.59 8.80 -31.77
CA GLU A 62 12.45 8.35 -33.16
C GLU A 62 11.25 7.41 -33.33
N LEU A 63 11.13 6.42 -32.44
CA LEU A 63 10.01 5.48 -32.46
C LEU A 63 8.67 6.17 -32.13
N ASN A 64 8.66 7.09 -31.17
CA ASN A 64 7.48 7.87 -30.80
C ASN A 64 6.94 8.67 -31.99
N ILE A 65 7.83 9.34 -32.74
CA ILE A 65 7.46 10.17 -33.90
C ILE A 65 7.03 9.29 -35.09
N SER A 66 7.79 8.24 -35.40
CA SER A 66 7.52 7.38 -36.57
C SER A 66 6.21 6.60 -36.43
N MET A 67 5.85 6.21 -35.21
CA MET A 67 4.65 5.40 -34.92
C MET A 67 3.48 6.23 -34.33
N ASP A 68 3.66 7.54 -34.15
CA ASP A 68 2.71 8.50 -33.58
C ASP A 68 2.10 8.03 -32.24
N LEU A 69 2.96 7.54 -31.33
CA LEU A 69 2.54 6.92 -30.07
C LEU A 69 2.14 7.94 -28.99
N GLY A 70 2.62 9.18 -29.08
CA GLY A 70 2.38 10.21 -28.06
C GLY A 70 2.91 9.78 -26.69
N LEU A 71 4.17 9.34 -26.63
CA LEU A 71 4.82 8.89 -25.40
C LEU A 71 4.97 10.03 -24.39
N VAL A 72 4.55 9.77 -23.15
CA VAL A 72 4.67 10.69 -22.02
C VAL A 72 5.31 9.95 -20.85
N LYS A 73 6.48 10.38 -20.41
CA LYS A 73 7.17 9.79 -19.26
C LYS A 73 6.61 10.35 -17.95
N ILE A 74 6.37 9.50 -16.96
CA ILE A 74 6.06 9.93 -15.60
C ILE A 74 7.37 10.19 -14.84
N ALA A 75 7.53 11.40 -14.30
CA ALA A 75 8.66 11.79 -13.46
C ALA A 75 8.16 12.55 -12.22
N PRO A 76 8.93 12.67 -11.14
CA PRO A 76 8.55 13.50 -10.00
C PRO A 76 8.90 14.97 -10.23
N ASP A 77 8.13 15.83 -9.58
CA ASP A 77 8.43 17.25 -9.48
C ASP A 77 9.56 17.47 -8.46
N LEU A 78 10.71 17.93 -8.93
CA LEU A 78 11.87 18.24 -8.09
C LEU A 78 11.95 19.74 -7.73
N ALA A 79 11.09 20.60 -8.31
CA ALA A 79 11.16 22.06 -8.17
C ALA A 79 10.21 22.61 -7.08
N GLU A 80 9.06 21.96 -6.81
CA GLU A 80 8.09 22.38 -5.79
C GLU A 80 7.80 21.31 -4.73
N ASN A 81 8.36 21.43 -3.52
CA ASN A 81 8.00 20.63 -2.33
C ASN A 81 7.82 19.10 -2.55
N GLY A 82 8.40 18.49 -3.60
CA GLY A 82 8.51 17.03 -3.85
C GLY A 82 7.21 16.21 -3.96
N ASP A 83 6.06 16.81 -3.67
CA ASP A 83 4.76 16.14 -3.55
C ASP A 83 4.07 15.90 -4.91
N GLY A 84 4.64 16.38 -6.03
CA GLY A 84 4.03 16.37 -7.36
C GLY A 84 4.58 15.29 -8.30
N GLN A 85 3.73 14.79 -9.21
CA GLN A 85 4.15 14.04 -10.39
C GLN A 85 4.02 14.97 -11.60
N ILE A 86 5.06 15.01 -12.44
CA ILE A 86 5.08 15.70 -13.72
C ILE A 86 5.05 14.69 -14.87
N PHE A 87 4.47 15.12 -15.98
CA PHE A 87 4.31 14.32 -17.19
C PHE A 87 5.16 14.93 -18.27
N VAL A 88 6.21 14.24 -18.65
CA VAL A 88 7.14 14.77 -19.64
C VAL A 88 6.76 14.25 -21.02
N ALA A 89 6.27 15.12 -21.89
CA ALA A 89 5.90 14.74 -23.24
C ALA A 89 7.16 14.61 -24.11
N LEU A 90 7.29 13.48 -24.82
CA LEU A 90 8.38 13.26 -25.77
C LEU A 90 8.07 13.88 -27.16
N LYS A 91 6.88 14.45 -27.34
CA LYS A 91 6.44 15.14 -28.55
C LYS A 91 5.86 16.49 -28.17
N ASP A 92 6.29 17.54 -28.86
CA ASP A 92 5.77 18.89 -28.65
C ASP A 92 4.35 19.05 -29.24
N GLY A 93 3.45 19.69 -28.48
CA GLY A 93 2.33 20.45 -29.08
C GLY A 93 0.91 19.84 -29.09
N ASP A 94 0.67 18.63 -28.57
CA ASP A 94 -0.67 17.99 -28.61
C ASP A 94 -1.39 17.87 -27.25
N LEU A 95 -0.71 18.15 -26.13
CA LEU A 95 -1.20 17.93 -24.77
C LEU A 95 -1.40 19.24 -23.98
N PRO A 96 -2.35 19.30 -23.01
CA PRO A 96 -2.57 20.50 -22.22
C PRO A 96 -1.47 20.74 -21.18
N ASP A 97 -1.06 21.99 -20.95
CA ASP A 97 -0.03 22.35 -19.95
C ASP A 97 -0.31 21.78 -18.54
N HIS A 98 -1.60 21.69 -18.19
CA HIS A 98 -2.03 21.16 -16.90
C HIS A 98 -3.31 20.34 -17.02
N PHE A 99 -3.42 19.28 -16.22
CA PHE A 99 -4.66 18.54 -16.05
C PHE A 99 -4.94 18.21 -14.59
N THR A 100 -6.19 17.89 -14.28
CA THR A 100 -6.63 17.49 -12.94
C THR A 100 -6.87 15.99 -12.92
N TRP A 101 -6.43 15.33 -11.86
CA TRP A 101 -6.72 13.91 -11.60
C TRP A 101 -8.04 13.75 -10.90
N PHE A 102 -8.55 12.52 -10.86
CA PHE A 102 -9.72 12.17 -10.08
C PHE A 102 -9.62 12.66 -8.62
N SER A 103 -8.50 12.46 -7.91
CA SER A 103 -8.37 12.92 -6.51
C SER A 103 -8.55 14.43 -6.26
N GLY A 104 -8.51 15.29 -7.30
CA GLY A 104 -8.87 16.71 -7.22
C GLY A 104 -7.91 17.58 -6.40
N GLY A 105 -6.70 17.09 -6.10
CA GLY A 105 -5.68 17.78 -5.32
C GLY A 105 -4.84 18.76 -6.15
N LYS A 106 -3.61 18.35 -6.49
CA LYS A 106 -2.69 19.14 -7.33
C LYS A 106 -3.01 18.92 -8.81
N LYS A 107 -2.92 19.98 -9.61
CA LYS A 107 -2.92 19.85 -11.07
C LYS A 107 -1.63 19.13 -11.45
N ALA A 108 -1.74 18.06 -12.22
CA ALA A 108 -0.58 17.53 -12.92
C ALA A 108 -0.11 18.57 -13.94
N GLN A 109 1.19 18.74 -14.01
CA GLN A 109 1.83 19.58 -15.01
C GLN A 109 2.39 18.67 -16.11
N ILE A 110 2.14 19.07 -17.35
CA ILE A 110 2.82 18.51 -18.50
C ILE A 110 3.98 19.44 -18.83
N VAL A 111 5.17 18.87 -18.97
CA VAL A 111 6.40 19.60 -19.27
C VAL A 111 7.07 19.03 -20.52
N ASP A 112 7.91 19.83 -21.14
CA ASP A 112 8.64 19.44 -22.33
C ASP A 112 9.79 18.49 -22.01
N LYS A 113 10.25 17.78 -23.04
CA LYS A 113 11.33 16.78 -22.97
C LYS A 113 12.61 17.28 -22.33
N ASP A 114 12.87 18.59 -22.32
CA ASP A 114 14.02 19.22 -21.68
C ASP A 114 14.16 18.84 -20.20
N ARG A 115 13.05 18.54 -19.51
CA ARG A 115 13.09 18.08 -18.12
C ARG A 115 13.78 16.72 -17.95
N LEU A 116 13.80 15.88 -18.98
CA LEU A 116 14.45 14.55 -18.97
C LEU A 116 15.96 14.61 -19.20
N ALA A 117 16.53 15.81 -19.42
CA ALA A 117 17.96 15.98 -19.63
C ALA A 117 18.80 15.33 -18.50
N PHE A 118 18.29 15.32 -17.27
CA PHE A 118 18.95 14.76 -16.08
C PHE A 118 18.15 13.62 -15.43
N SER A 119 17.42 12.86 -16.24
CA SER A 119 16.66 11.68 -15.80
C SER A 119 17.19 10.41 -16.47
N TYR A 120 16.96 9.26 -15.84
CA TYR A 120 17.16 7.95 -16.46
C TYR A 120 16.17 7.71 -17.61
N PRO A 121 16.50 6.93 -18.64
CA PRO A 121 15.53 6.54 -19.68
C PRO A 121 14.58 5.46 -19.16
N ASP A 122 14.96 4.73 -18.11
CA ASP A 122 14.13 3.75 -17.45
C ASP A 122 12.92 4.40 -16.78
N GLY A 123 11.84 3.62 -16.74
CA GLY A 123 10.66 3.95 -15.98
C GLY A 123 9.37 3.75 -16.75
N VAL A 124 8.37 4.55 -16.38
CA VAL A 124 7.00 4.38 -16.80
C VAL A 124 6.64 5.41 -17.85
N TYR A 125 6.20 4.92 -19.01
CA TYR A 125 5.73 5.71 -20.14
C TYR A 125 4.24 5.47 -20.36
N LEU A 126 3.51 6.53 -20.67
CA LEU A 126 2.11 6.51 -21.07
C LEU A 126 1.98 6.75 -22.56
N VAL A 127 1.04 6.06 -23.19
CA VAL A 127 0.75 6.17 -24.62
C VAL A 127 -0.54 6.96 -24.78
N THR A 128 -0.44 8.16 -25.36
CA THR A 128 -1.57 9.08 -25.55
C THR A 128 -2.02 9.21 -27.02
N GLY A 129 -1.22 8.70 -27.95
CA GLY A 129 -1.47 8.71 -29.38
C GLY A 129 -2.02 7.39 -29.91
N ASN A 130 -1.55 6.96 -31.07
CA ASN A 130 -2.05 5.79 -31.78
C ASN A 130 -1.55 4.47 -31.16
N THR A 131 -2.47 3.65 -30.65
CA THR A 131 -2.14 2.35 -30.03
C THR A 131 -1.94 1.20 -31.03
N THR A 132 -2.16 1.42 -32.34
CA THR A 132 -2.10 0.38 -33.39
C THR A 132 -0.69 -0.18 -33.58
N HIS A 133 0.34 0.63 -33.43
CA HIS A 133 1.75 0.26 -33.66
C HIS A 133 2.47 -0.20 -32.38
N LEU A 134 1.76 -0.34 -31.25
CA LEU A 134 2.42 -0.69 -29.98
C LEU A 134 3.09 -2.08 -29.99
N ALA A 135 2.51 -3.06 -30.69
CA ALA A 135 3.16 -4.36 -30.81
C ALA A 135 4.48 -4.28 -31.60
N GLU A 136 4.52 -3.47 -32.65
CA GLU A 136 5.71 -3.21 -33.46
C GLU A 136 6.79 -2.46 -32.64
N PHE A 137 6.36 -1.50 -31.81
CA PHE A 137 7.22 -0.80 -30.86
C PHE A 137 7.85 -1.76 -29.83
N GLU A 138 7.04 -2.62 -29.20
CA GLU A 138 7.50 -3.63 -28.24
C GLU A 138 8.50 -4.59 -28.88
N ASP A 139 8.18 -5.13 -30.06
CA ASP A 139 9.05 -6.07 -30.77
C ASP A 139 10.39 -5.44 -31.13
N THR A 140 10.40 -4.16 -31.55
CA THR A 140 11.62 -3.43 -31.92
C THR A 140 12.50 -3.15 -30.71
N LEU A 141 11.92 -2.77 -29.56
CA LEU A 141 12.69 -2.56 -28.34
C LEU A 141 13.22 -3.87 -27.75
N ASN A 142 12.39 -4.92 -27.73
CA ASN A 142 12.82 -6.23 -27.27
C ASN A 142 13.92 -6.83 -28.15
N SER A 143 13.93 -6.57 -29.47
CA SER A 143 15.01 -7.02 -30.35
C SER A 143 16.35 -6.33 -30.07
N ASP A 144 16.30 -5.12 -29.52
CA ASP A 144 17.47 -4.33 -29.14
C ASP A 144 17.88 -4.56 -27.66
N GLY A 145 17.31 -5.60 -27.00
CA GLY A 145 17.66 -5.98 -25.62
C GLY A 145 16.99 -5.15 -24.53
N VAL A 146 15.98 -4.34 -24.87
CA VAL A 146 15.24 -3.49 -23.93
C VAL A 146 14.03 -4.25 -23.40
N GLU A 147 13.88 -4.38 -22.08
CA GLU A 147 12.70 -5.04 -21.50
C GLU A 147 11.50 -4.09 -21.53
N VAL A 148 10.44 -4.48 -22.26
CA VAL A 148 9.17 -3.74 -22.30
C VAL A 148 8.04 -4.56 -21.69
N LYS A 149 7.40 -4.02 -20.65
CA LYS A 149 6.17 -4.57 -20.07
C LYS A 149 5.00 -3.63 -20.34
N ARG A 150 3.92 -4.16 -20.91
CA ARG A 150 2.73 -3.40 -21.27
C ARG A 150 1.52 -3.74 -20.41
N TRP A 151 0.76 -2.70 -20.08
CA TRP A 151 -0.58 -2.78 -19.52
C TRP A 151 -1.52 -1.85 -20.28
N ASP A 152 -2.72 -2.32 -20.60
CA ASP A 152 -3.76 -1.53 -21.28
C ASP A 152 -4.89 -1.15 -20.30
N ASP A 153 -5.62 -0.05 -20.55
CA ASP A 153 -6.78 0.38 -19.75
C ASP A 153 -7.91 -0.66 -19.85
N SER A 154 -7.89 -1.62 -18.93
CA SER A 154 -8.92 -2.64 -18.79
C SER A 154 -9.50 -2.58 -17.39
N ILE A 155 -10.70 -2.05 -17.28
CA ILE A 155 -11.44 -1.96 -16.00
C ILE A 155 -11.62 -3.35 -15.37
N LEU A 156 -11.73 -4.42 -16.18
CA LEU A 156 -11.85 -5.79 -15.68
C LEU A 156 -10.53 -6.33 -15.16
N ASP A 157 -9.42 -6.07 -15.83
CA ASP A 157 -8.10 -6.49 -15.36
C ASP A 157 -7.66 -5.68 -14.15
N SER A 158 -7.95 -4.37 -14.13
CA SER A 158 -7.85 -3.53 -12.93
C SER A 158 -8.69 -4.09 -11.80
N LEU A 159 -9.93 -4.53 -12.03
CA LEU A 159 -10.77 -5.18 -11.01
C LEU A 159 -10.20 -6.52 -10.54
N ILE A 160 -9.68 -7.36 -11.44
CA ILE A 160 -9.12 -8.67 -11.09
C ILE A 160 -7.80 -8.51 -10.32
N PHE A 161 -6.90 -7.64 -10.80
CA PHE A 161 -5.65 -7.28 -10.13
C PHE A 161 -5.92 -6.72 -8.73
N VAL A 162 -6.88 -5.79 -8.63
CA VAL A 162 -7.34 -5.23 -7.37
C VAL A 162 -7.94 -6.31 -6.46
N VAL A 163 -8.69 -7.28 -6.98
CA VAL A 163 -9.19 -8.41 -6.15
C VAL A 163 -8.05 -9.30 -5.65
N LEU A 164 -7.02 -9.54 -6.45
CA LEU A 164 -5.86 -10.36 -6.10
C LEU A 164 -4.95 -9.68 -5.06
N GLU A 165 -4.94 -8.36 -5.02
CA GLU A 165 -4.29 -7.55 -3.99
C GLU A 165 -4.87 -7.82 -2.58
N ARG A 166 -3.99 -8.11 -1.60
CA ARG A 166 -4.39 -8.60 -0.27
C ARG A 166 -5.29 -7.62 0.49
N GLY A 167 -5.13 -6.31 0.28
CA GLY A 167 -5.92 -5.28 0.96
C GLY A 167 -7.39 -5.27 0.55
N PHE A 168 -7.68 -5.50 -0.73
CA PHE A 168 -9.02 -5.37 -1.31
C PHE A 168 -9.88 -6.62 -1.13
N THR A 169 -9.27 -7.82 -1.14
CA THR A 169 -9.96 -9.06 -0.76
C THR A 169 -10.61 -8.92 0.63
N ILE A 170 -9.95 -8.23 1.56
CA ILE A 170 -10.45 -8.00 2.93
C ILE A 170 -11.75 -7.17 2.91
N VAL A 171 -11.85 -6.12 2.09
CA VAL A 171 -13.07 -5.30 1.93
C VAL A 171 -14.24 -6.15 1.41
N LEU A 172 -13.96 -7.01 0.43
CA LEU A 172 -14.98 -7.90 -0.16
C LEU A 172 -15.46 -8.93 0.84
N LEU A 173 -14.56 -9.55 1.60
CA LEU A 173 -14.90 -10.45 2.70
C LEU A 173 -15.73 -9.74 3.78
N ALA A 174 -15.41 -8.49 4.12
CA ALA A 174 -16.19 -7.69 5.06
C ALA A 174 -17.60 -7.39 4.53
N SER A 175 -17.71 -7.06 3.25
CA SER A 175 -18.98 -6.82 2.58
C SER A 175 -19.85 -8.08 2.56
N PHE A 176 -19.25 -9.24 2.27
CA PHE A 176 -19.92 -10.54 2.29
C PHE A 176 -20.40 -10.93 3.70
N ALA A 177 -19.56 -10.73 4.71
CA ALA A 177 -19.89 -10.94 6.11
C ALA A 177 -21.07 -10.07 6.57
N LEU A 178 -21.04 -8.78 6.23
CA LEU A 178 -22.10 -7.83 6.58
C LEU A 178 -23.43 -8.22 5.92
N ILE A 179 -23.41 -8.55 4.63
CA ILE A 179 -24.59 -8.99 3.89
C ILE A 179 -25.17 -10.29 4.40
N SER A 180 -24.32 -11.27 4.68
CA SER A 180 -24.77 -12.57 5.20
C SER A 180 -25.47 -12.39 6.54
N SER A 181 -24.95 -11.49 7.38
CA SER A 181 -25.58 -11.08 8.63
C SER A 181 -26.92 -10.38 8.40
N LEU A 182 -27.02 -9.52 7.39
CA LEU A 182 -28.25 -8.81 7.05
C LEU A 182 -29.34 -9.72 6.48
N ALA A 183 -28.97 -10.68 5.63
CA ALA A 183 -29.85 -11.71 5.11
C ALA A 183 -30.40 -12.58 6.26
N LEU A 184 -29.51 -13.00 7.17
CA LEU A 184 -29.91 -13.74 8.37
C LEU A 184 -30.88 -12.93 9.25
N PHE A 185 -30.61 -11.64 9.47
CA PHE A 185 -31.51 -10.76 10.20
C PHE A 185 -32.90 -10.67 9.57
N TRP A 186 -32.95 -10.45 8.25
CA TRP A 186 -34.20 -10.34 7.51
C TRP A 186 -35.04 -11.61 7.62
N LEU A 187 -34.43 -12.76 7.37
CA LEU A 187 -35.09 -14.06 7.42
C LEU A 187 -35.54 -14.41 8.85
N SER A 188 -34.73 -14.10 9.86
CA SER A 188 -35.08 -14.28 11.27
C SER A 188 -36.29 -13.40 11.67
N ALA A 189 -36.33 -12.14 11.24
CA ALA A 189 -37.44 -11.23 11.49
C ALA A 189 -38.76 -11.71 10.86
N ARG A 190 -38.70 -12.40 9.71
CA ARG A 190 -39.86 -12.93 8.99
C ARG A 190 -40.24 -14.36 9.35
N ALA A 191 -39.43 -15.07 10.14
CA ALA A 191 -39.62 -16.48 10.44
C ALA A 191 -41.03 -16.82 10.95
N ARG A 192 -41.60 -15.99 11.84
CA ARG A 192 -42.98 -16.16 12.34
C ARG A 192 -44.04 -15.96 11.24
N GLY A 193 -43.87 -14.94 10.40
CA GLY A 193 -44.78 -14.67 9.28
C GLY A 193 -44.80 -15.83 8.28
N ARG A 194 -43.61 -16.36 7.94
CA ARG A 194 -43.46 -17.54 7.08
C ARG A 194 -44.16 -18.76 7.68
N ALA A 195 -43.99 -19.03 8.97
CA ALA A 195 -44.65 -20.15 9.63
C ALA A 195 -46.19 -20.04 9.59
N LEU A 196 -46.73 -18.82 9.77
CA LEU A 196 -48.18 -18.56 9.67
C LEU A 196 -48.70 -18.73 8.23
N GLN A 197 -47.96 -18.27 7.23
CA GLN A 197 -48.34 -18.42 5.82
C GLN A 197 -48.32 -19.89 5.36
N VAL A 198 -47.34 -20.67 5.83
CA VAL A 198 -47.28 -22.12 5.59
C VAL A 198 -48.47 -22.83 6.25
N LEU A 199 -48.82 -22.49 7.49
CA LEU A 199 -50.02 -23.00 8.16
C LEU A 199 -51.32 -22.61 7.43
N GLY A 200 -51.34 -21.43 6.81
CA GLY A 200 -52.45 -20.95 5.99
C GLY A 200 -52.50 -21.53 4.56
N GLY A 201 -51.65 -22.50 4.22
CA GLY A 201 -51.68 -23.18 2.92
C GLY A 201 -51.11 -22.37 1.74
N CYS A 202 -50.36 -21.30 2.00
CA CYS A 202 -49.75 -20.51 0.92
C CYS A 202 -48.65 -21.31 0.19
N PRO A 203 -48.57 -21.25 -1.16
CA PRO A 203 -47.56 -21.99 -1.92
C PRO A 203 -46.15 -21.51 -1.59
N THR A 204 -45.21 -22.45 -1.48
CA THR A 204 -43.83 -22.23 -1.05
C THR A 204 -43.09 -21.23 -1.95
N MET A 205 -43.34 -21.27 -3.26
CA MET A 205 -42.75 -20.34 -4.23
C MET A 205 -43.21 -18.90 -4.04
N ARG A 206 -44.47 -18.68 -3.66
CA ARG A 206 -44.98 -17.33 -3.38
C ARG A 206 -44.32 -16.72 -2.14
N ILE A 207 -44.09 -17.54 -1.11
CA ILE A 207 -43.42 -17.12 0.13
C ILE A 207 -41.93 -16.81 -0.15
N LYS A 208 -41.22 -17.71 -0.84
CA LYS A 208 -39.81 -17.49 -1.23
C LYS A 208 -39.64 -16.27 -2.13
N GLY A 209 -40.50 -16.13 -3.13
CA GLY A 209 -40.51 -14.99 -4.04
C GLY A 209 -40.76 -13.68 -3.30
N GLN A 210 -41.78 -13.61 -2.45
CA GLN A 210 -42.08 -12.39 -1.69
C GLN A 210 -40.92 -11.99 -0.75
N ASP A 211 -40.33 -12.94 -0.04
CA ASP A 211 -39.22 -12.65 0.87
C ASP A 211 -37.95 -12.18 0.15
N LEU A 212 -37.67 -12.76 -1.03
CA LEU A 212 -36.53 -12.40 -1.85
C LEU A 212 -36.75 -11.07 -2.56
N THR A 213 -37.91 -10.85 -3.18
CA THR A 213 -38.24 -9.60 -3.87
C THR A 213 -38.24 -8.43 -2.90
N GLU A 214 -38.77 -8.58 -1.69
CA GLU A 214 -38.75 -7.49 -0.72
C GLU A 214 -37.35 -7.24 -0.13
N PHE A 215 -36.51 -8.27 0.01
CA PHE A 215 -35.12 -8.13 0.45
C PHE A 215 -34.26 -7.47 -0.63
N SER A 216 -34.19 -8.09 -1.82
CA SER A 216 -33.44 -7.60 -2.98
C SER A 216 -33.97 -6.23 -3.43
N GLY A 217 -35.28 -5.98 -3.35
CA GLY A 217 -35.85 -4.66 -3.63
C GLY A 217 -35.37 -3.59 -2.64
N THR A 218 -35.22 -3.93 -1.35
CA THR A 218 -34.64 -3.00 -0.36
C THR A 218 -33.17 -2.74 -0.69
N LEU A 219 -32.40 -3.77 -1.06
CA LEU A 219 -31.01 -3.62 -1.48
C LEU A 219 -30.87 -2.75 -2.73
N LEU A 220 -31.70 -2.98 -3.75
CA LEU A 220 -31.67 -2.22 -5.00
C LEU A 220 -32.03 -0.75 -4.79
N VAL A 221 -33.02 -0.45 -3.95
CA VAL A 221 -33.37 0.95 -3.62
C VAL A 221 -32.22 1.63 -2.88
N SER A 222 -31.60 0.95 -1.90
CA SER A 222 -30.43 1.48 -1.20
C SER A 222 -29.24 1.68 -2.14
N ALA A 223 -28.94 0.70 -3.00
CA ALA A 223 -27.86 0.77 -3.98
C ALA A 223 -28.09 1.93 -4.96
N GLY A 224 -29.26 2.01 -5.58
CA GLY A 224 -29.60 3.08 -6.52
C GLY A 224 -29.55 4.48 -5.89
N SER A 225 -30.03 4.62 -4.65
CA SER A 225 -29.95 5.90 -3.91
C SER A 225 -28.50 6.32 -3.67
N VAL A 226 -27.64 5.39 -3.24
CA VAL A 226 -26.22 5.67 -3.03
C VAL A 226 -25.49 5.95 -4.35
N THR A 227 -25.77 5.17 -5.40
CA THR A 227 -25.18 5.37 -6.73
C THR A 227 -25.51 6.75 -7.28
N MET A 228 -26.76 7.19 -7.17
CA MET A 228 -27.17 8.53 -7.62
C MET A 228 -26.49 9.63 -6.83
N ALA A 229 -26.43 9.51 -5.50
CA ALA A 229 -25.75 10.48 -4.64
C ALA A 229 -24.23 10.53 -4.92
N ALA A 230 -23.58 9.37 -5.04
CA ALA A 230 -22.16 9.26 -5.30
C ALA A 230 -21.77 9.74 -6.70
N ALA A 231 -22.56 9.40 -7.73
CA ALA A 231 -22.33 9.90 -9.09
C ALA A 231 -22.49 11.42 -9.17
N SER A 232 -23.48 11.98 -8.47
CA SER A 232 -23.64 13.44 -8.38
C SER A 232 -22.46 14.10 -7.67
N TYR A 233 -21.98 13.50 -6.58
CA TYR A 233 -20.79 13.97 -5.87
C TYR A 233 -19.56 13.94 -6.78
N VAL A 234 -19.32 12.83 -7.47
CA VAL A 234 -18.19 12.68 -8.42
C VAL A 234 -18.30 13.69 -9.56
N GLY A 235 -19.47 13.87 -10.17
CA GLY A 235 -19.65 14.85 -11.24
C GLY A 235 -19.38 16.29 -10.82
N VAL A 236 -19.76 16.68 -9.60
CA VAL A 236 -19.59 18.05 -9.08
C VAL A 236 -18.18 18.31 -8.59
N PHE A 237 -17.56 17.37 -7.88
CA PHE A 237 -16.28 17.60 -7.19
C PHE A 237 -15.06 17.06 -7.95
N HIS A 238 -15.22 16.03 -8.78
CA HIS A 238 -14.12 15.36 -9.48
C HIS A 238 -14.20 15.54 -11.00
N GLY A 239 -15.40 15.73 -11.56
CA GLY A 239 -15.62 16.04 -12.98
C GLY A 239 -16.46 14.99 -13.71
N TRP A 240 -17.23 15.45 -14.70
CA TRP A 240 -18.19 14.60 -15.43
C TRP A 240 -17.53 13.53 -16.29
N MET A 241 -16.27 13.72 -16.70
CA MET A 241 -15.52 12.74 -17.49
C MET A 241 -15.28 11.43 -16.76
N TYR A 242 -15.17 11.45 -15.43
CA TYR A 242 -14.88 10.28 -14.61
C TYR A 242 -16.09 9.42 -14.26
N ILE A 243 -17.30 9.96 -14.45
CA ILE A 243 -18.55 9.28 -14.07
C ILE A 243 -18.69 7.95 -14.78
N GLY A 244 -18.30 7.86 -16.06
CA GLY A 244 -18.40 6.62 -16.83
C GLY A 244 -17.61 5.47 -16.20
N THR A 245 -16.33 5.72 -15.88
CA THR A 245 -15.47 4.73 -15.21
C THR A 245 -15.96 4.41 -13.81
N PHE A 246 -16.27 5.45 -13.02
CA PHE A 246 -16.75 5.30 -11.66
C PHE A 246 -18.04 4.46 -11.58
N LEU A 247 -19.02 4.74 -12.44
CA LEU A 247 -20.27 4.00 -12.49
C LEU A 247 -20.05 2.54 -12.93
N LYS A 248 -19.20 2.28 -13.93
CA LYS A 248 -18.88 0.91 -14.35
C LYS A 248 -18.31 0.09 -13.19
N VAL A 249 -17.34 0.64 -12.45
CA VAL A 249 -16.76 0.00 -11.26
C VAL A 249 -17.81 -0.21 -10.17
N LEU A 250 -18.54 0.85 -9.80
CA LEU A 250 -19.53 0.79 -8.71
C LEU A 250 -20.66 -0.19 -9.01
N ILE A 251 -21.23 -0.14 -10.21
CA ILE A 251 -22.32 -1.04 -10.62
C ILE A 251 -21.82 -2.48 -10.65
N SER A 252 -20.59 -2.74 -11.12
CA SER A 252 -20.01 -4.08 -11.13
C SER A 252 -19.87 -4.65 -9.71
N LEU A 253 -19.30 -3.86 -8.79
CA LEU A 253 -19.18 -4.23 -7.38
C LEU A 253 -20.57 -4.47 -6.74
N GLN A 254 -21.53 -3.57 -6.97
CA GLN A 254 -22.89 -3.72 -6.47
C GLN A 254 -23.58 -4.96 -7.02
N ALA A 255 -23.45 -5.26 -8.31
CA ALA A 255 -24.04 -6.43 -8.95
C ALA A 255 -23.52 -7.73 -8.33
N VAL A 256 -22.20 -7.84 -8.14
CA VAL A 256 -21.57 -9.00 -7.48
C VAL A 256 -22.10 -9.17 -6.06
N ILE A 257 -22.09 -8.10 -5.27
CA ILE A 257 -22.52 -8.08 -3.88
C ILE A 257 -24.02 -8.43 -3.74
N ILE A 258 -24.88 -7.88 -4.58
CA ILE A 258 -26.32 -8.19 -4.60
C ILE A 258 -26.56 -9.63 -5.08
N GLY A 259 -25.82 -10.10 -6.08
CA GLY A 259 -25.91 -11.47 -6.58
C GLY A 259 -25.58 -12.49 -5.50
N ILE A 260 -24.44 -12.31 -4.83
CA ILE A 260 -24.00 -13.14 -3.72
C ILE A 260 -25.00 -13.06 -2.54
N SER A 261 -25.51 -11.86 -2.24
CA SER A 261 -26.53 -11.66 -1.20
C SER A 261 -27.80 -12.47 -1.46
N THR A 262 -28.27 -12.40 -2.71
CA THR A 262 -29.49 -13.09 -3.15
C THR A 262 -29.28 -14.60 -3.08
N LEU A 263 -28.11 -15.10 -3.48
CA LEU A 263 -27.74 -16.50 -3.36
C LEU A 263 -27.67 -16.96 -1.90
N ALA A 264 -27.02 -16.20 -1.01
CA ALA A 264 -26.95 -16.51 0.42
C ALA A 264 -28.34 -16.53 1.06
N ALA A 265 -29.18 -15.54 0.76
CA ALA A 265 -30.56 -15.48 1.23
C ALA A 265 -31.39 -16.65 0.72
N LEU A 266 -31.20 -17.10 -0.53
CA LEU A 266 -31.85 -18.28 -1.09
C LEU A 266 -31.45 -19.56 -0.35
N ILE A 267 -30.14 -19.77 -0.14
CA ILE A 267 -29.60 -20.93 0.58
C ILE A 267 -30.15 -20.97 2.01
N MET A 268 -30.07 -19.84 2.73
CA MET A 268 -30.59 -19.72 4.09
C MET A 268 -32.11 -19.90 4.14
N SER A 269 -32.85 -19.38 3.16
CA SER A 269 -34.30 -19.51 3.10
C SER A 269 -34.74 -20.95 2.83
N ALA A 270 -33.95 -21.70 2.07
CA ALA A 270 -34.18 -23.12 1.81
C ALA A 270 -33.82 -23.99 3.03
N SER A 271 -32.69 -23.73 3.70
CA SER A 271 -32.24 -24.53 4.85
C SER A 271 -33.08 -24.31 6.11
N ALA A 272 -33.70 -23.14 6.25
CA ALA A 272 -34.49 -22.78 7.42
C ALA A 272 -36.01 -22.98 7.26
N TRP A 273 -36.44 -23.85 6.35
CA TRP A 273 -37.86 -24.07 6.06
C TRP A 273 -38.65 -24.60 7.28
N PRO A 274 -39.87 -24.09 7.56
CA PRO A 274 -40.68 -24.61 8.66
C PRO A 274 -41.05 -26.08 8.44
N SER A 275 -40.71 -26.96 9.40
CA SER A 275 -41.09 -28.37 9.35
C SER A 275 -42.43 -28.63 10.03
N ALA A 276 -43.13 -29.68 9.61
CA ALA A 276 -44.38 -30.12 10.27
C ALA A 276 -44.17 -30.41 11.76
N THR A 277 -43.02 -30.99 12.12
CA THR A 277 -42.63 -31.26 13.52
C THR A 277 -42.39 -29.99 14.34
N MET A 278 -41.81 -28.95 13.74
CA MET A 278 -41.60 -27.65 14.38
C MET A 278 -42.94 -26.98 14.72
N LEU A 279 -43.88 -27.03 13.79
CA LEU A 279 -45.23 -26.47 13.95
C LEU A 279 -46.03 -27.26 14.99
N ALA A 280 -46.00 -28.59 14.92
CA ALA A 280 -46.69 -29.47 15.87
C ALA A 280 -46.19 -29.29 17.32
N THR A 281 -44.89 -29.07 17.51
CA THR A 281 -44.28 -28.90 18.84
C THR A 281 -44.23 -27.44 19.31
N ARG A 282 -44.86 -26.50 18.60
CA ARG A 282 -44.88 -25.06 18.91
C ARG A 282 -43.49 -24.49 19.21
N GLN A 283 -42.50 -24.92 18.43
CA GLN A 283 -41.14 -24.40 18.54
C GLN A 283 -41.05 -23.01 17.88
N PRO A 284 -40.24 -22.07 18.41
CA PRO A 284 -40.05 -20.78 17.77
C PRO A 284 -39.46 -20.94 16.37
N ALA A 285 -40.05 -20.26 15.37
CA ALA A 285 -39.63 -20.36 13.97
C ALA A 285 -38.17 -19.95 13.72
N VAL A 286 -37.59 -19.15 14.61
CA VAL A 286 -36.17 -18.73 14.55
C VAL A 286 -35.18 -19.84 14.92
N LYS A 287 -35.64 -20.99 15.42
CA LYS A 287 -34.77 -22.10 15.85
C LYS A 287 -33.89 -22.64 14.72
N SER A 288 -34.40 -22.67 13.50
CA SER A 288 -33.65 -23.14 12.32
C SER A 288 -32.45 -22.27 11.97
N PHE A 289 -32.45 -20.98 12.36
CA PHE A 289 -31.37 -20.04 12.08
C PHE A 289 -30.25 -20.05 13.13
N ARG A 290 -30.40 -20.78 14.24
CA ARG A 290 -29.43 -20.74 15.36
C ARG A 290 -28.02 -21.17 14.95
N SER A 291 -27.90 -22.28 14.21
CA SER A 291 -26.60 -22.79 13.79
C SER A 291 -25.92 -21.82 12.83
N THR A 292 -26.66 -21.33 11.83
CA THR A 292 -26.16 -20.34 10.86
C THR A 292 -25.73 -19.04 11.54
N ALA A 293 -26.49 -18.56 12.53
CA ALA A 293 -26.13 -17.37 13.31
C ALA A 293 -24.81 -17.53 14.07
N ASN A 294 -24.63 -18.67 14.74
CA ASN A 294 -23.40 -18.96 15.46
C ASN A 294 -22.19 -19.07 14.53
N VAL A 295 -22.36 -19.71 13.35
CA VAL A 295 -21.29 -19.84 12.35
C VAL A 295 -20.89 -18.47 11.80
N ILE A 296 -21.86 -17.63 11.43
CA ILE A 296 -21.58 -16.27 10.93
C ILE A 296 -20.92 -15.42 12.02
N GLN A 297 -21.41 -15.48 13.26
CA GLN A 297 -20.80 -14.77 14.38
C GLN A 297 -19.34 -15.21 14.61
N ALA A 298 -19.06 -16.53 14.61
CA ALA A 298 -17.71 -17.05 14.81
C ALA A 298 -16.78 -16.67 13.64
N LEU A 299 -17.24 -16.81 12.40
CA LEU A 299 -16.44 -16.50 11.22
C LEU A 299 -16.14 -15.00 11.12
N THR A 300 -17.13 -14.14 11.38
CA THR A 300 -16.91 -12.68 11.43
C THR A 300 -15.99 -12.26 12.57
N PHE A 301 -16.06 -12.92 13.73
CA PHE A 301 -15.13 -12.68 14.83
C PHE A 301 -13.69 -13.04 14.45
N VAL A 302 -13.48 -14.21 13.84
CA VAL A 302 -12.16 -14.64 13.36
C VAL A 302 -11.62 -13.64 12.34
N LEU A 303 -12.43 -13.19 11.38
CA LEU A 303 -12.01 -12.20 10.38
C LEU A 303 -11.63 -10.85 11.01
N VAL A 304 -12.41 -10.36 11.98
CA VAL A 304 -12.08 -9.12 12.73
C VAL A 304 -10.72 -9.25 13.43
N VAL A 305 -10.49 -10.33 14.18
CA VAL A 305 -9.25 -10.52 14.94
C VAL A 305 -8.06 -10.74 14.00
N ALA A 306 -8.25 -11.50 12.92
CA ALA A 306 -7.21 -11.80 11.94
C ALA A 306 -6.77 -10.60 11.10
N THR A 307 -7.63 -9.59 10.96
CA THR A 307 -7.34 -8.38 10.15
C THR A 307 -6.79 -7.24 10.97
N ALA A 308 -6.97 -7.28 12.31
CA ALA A 308 -6.45 -6.30 13.25
C ALA A 308 -4.93 -6.08 13.15
N GLY A 309 -4.15 -7.17 13.12
CA GLY A 309 -2.68 -7.12 13.04
C GLY A 309 -2.19 -6.49 11.73
N PRO A 310 -2.59 -7.03 10.56
CA PRO A 310 -2.25 -6.45 9.26
C PRO A 310 -2.65 -4.97 9.11
N ALA A 311 -3.87 -4.59 9.52
CA ALA A 311 -4.31 -3.20 9.44
C ALA A 311 -3.42 -2.23 10.24
N TRP A 312 -2.96 -2.66 11.42
CA TRP A 312 -2.04 -1.88 12.24
C TRP A 312 -0.61 -1.85 11.71
N SER A 313 -0.16 -2.96 11.14
CA SER A 313 1.12 -3.00 10.42
C SER A 313 1.10 -2.01 9.25
N ALA A 314 0.05 -2.01 8.44
CA ALA A 314 -0.12 -1.04 7.36
C ALA A 314 -0.20 0.40 7.87
N TYR A 315 -0.92 0.66 8.96
CA TYR A 315 -0.93 2.00 9.59
C TYR A 315 0.48 2.46 9.99
N LYS A 316 1.27 1.61 10.66
CA LYS A 316 2.67 1.92 10.99
C LYS A 316 3.54 2.09 9.75
N HIS A 317 3.36 1.24 8.74
CA HIS A 317 4.11 1.31 7.50
C HIS A 317 3.81 2.61 6.74
N SER A 318 2.57 3.11 6.78
CA SER A 318 2.21 4.43 6.24
C SER A 318 3.01 5.57 6.84
N SER A 319 3.16 5.57 8.17
CA SER A 319 3.93 6.59 8.85
C SER A 319 5.41 6.48 8.54
N ALA A 320 5.93 5.25 8.38
CA ALA A 320 7.30 5.04 7.93
C ALA A 320 7.48 5.56 6.50
N LYS A 321 6.59 5.20 5.58
CA LYS A 321 6.63 5.64 4.17
C LYS A 321 6.52 7.16 4.00
N ALA A 322 5.74 7.84 4.82
CA ALA A 322 5.71 9.30 4.84
C ALA A 322 7.06 9.92 5.30
N ILE A 323 7.74 9.28 6.26
CA ILE A 323 9.10 9.68 6.66
C ILE A 323 10.11 9.37 5.56
N GLU A 324 9.95 8.24 4.86
CA GLU A 324 10.80 7.89 3.71
C GLU A 324 10.65 8.91 2.58
N MET A 325 9.41 9.27 2.23
CA MET A 325 9.11 10.31 1.23
C MET A 325 9.77 11.65 1.61
N ALA A 326 9.57 12.12 2.85
CA ALA A 326 10.18 13.37 3.31
C ALA A 326 11.72 13.35 3.29
N GLN A 327 12.36 12.19 3.38
CA GLN A 327 13.83 12.10 3.23
C GLN A 327 14.24 12.13 1.76
N TRP A 328 13.50 11.48 0.86
CA TRP A 328 13.75 11.60 -0.57
C TRP A 328 13.57 13.03 -1.09
N GLU A 329 12.61 13.78 -0.55
CA GLU A 329 12.43 15.20 -0.87
C GLU A 329 13.65 16.05 -0.48
N LYS A 330 14.28 15.76 0.66
CA LYS A 330 15.52 16.45 1.05
C LYS A 330 16.69 16.13 0.12
N LEU A 331 16.66 14.95 -0.50
CA LEU A 331 17.65 14.51 -1.47
C LEU A 331 17.31 14.93 -2.91
N ALA A 332 16.26 15.73 -3.13
CA ALA A 332 15.80 16.12 -4.47
C ALA A 332 16.85 16.89 -5.27
N ASP A 333 17.75 17.63 -4.61
CA ASP A 333 18.86 18.35 -5.26
C ASP A 333 20.14 17.50 -5.37
N GLN A 334 20.12 16.25 -4.93
CA GLN A 334 21.27 15.36 -5.02
C GLN A 334 21.26 14.60 -6.36
N VAL A 335 22.43 14.47 -6.95
CA VAL A 335 22.63 13.87 -8.27
C VAL A 335 23.71 12.79 -8.21
N SER A 336 23.58 11.78 -9.04
CA SER A 336 24.61 10.79 -9.32
C SER A 336 25.18 11.04 -10.72
N ILE A 337 26.38 10.52 -10.97
CA ILE A 337 27.00 10.51 -12.29
C ILE A 337 26.92 9.09 -12.81
N VAL A 338 26.22 8.89 -13.92
CA VAL A 338 26.13 7.63 -14.64
C VAL A 338 27.18 7.60 -15.71
N PHE A 339 27.92 6.50 -15.75
CA PHE A 339 28.95 6.28 -16.74
C PHE A 339 28.40 5.43 -17.89
N ALA A 340 28.39 6.00 -19.09
CA ALA A 340 28.10 5.28 -20.33
C ALA A 340 29.41 5.18 -21.12
N THR A 341 30.35 4.39 -20.62
CA THR A 341 31.70 4.23 -21.18
C THR A 341 32.12 2.78 -21.07
N ASP A 342 32.98 2.31 -21.97
CA ASP A 342 33.55 0.97 -21.84
C ASP A 342 34.60 0.89 -20.72
N ILE A 343 34.99 -0.34 -20.35
CA ILE A 343 35.92 -0.60 -19.25
C ILE A 343 37.31 -0.03 -19.54
N ASP A 344 37.78 -0.10 -20.79
CA ASP A 344 39.12 0.33 -21.18
C ASP A 344 39.26 1.86 -21.15
N GLU A 345 38.19 2.57 -21.53
CA GLU A 345 38.06 4.02 -21.41
C GLU A 345 37.89 4.44 -19.94
N MET A 346 37.17 3.64 -19.12
CA MET A 346 36.99 3.93 -17.70
C MET A 346 38.32 4.04 -16.96
N ASP A 347 39.24 3.08 -17.15
CA ASP A 347 40.56 3.06 -16.51
C ASP A 347 41.36 4.36 -16.76
N ARG A 348 41.11 5.04 -17.89
CA ARG A 348 41.76 6.31 -18.25
C ARG A 348 41.12 7.50 -17.55
N ILE A 349 39.85 7.39 -17.19
CA ILE A 349 39.01 8.45 -16.60
C ILE A 349 39.03 8.42 -15.07
N GLU A 350 39.21 7.25 -14.45
CA GLU A 350 39.20 7.08 -12.99
C GLU A 350 40.07 8.12 -12.23
N PRO A 351 41.32 8.44 -12.64
CA PRO A 351 42.12 9.44 -11.93
C PRO A 351 41.50 10.86 -11.98
N MET A 352 40.84 11.20 -13.09
CA MET A 352 40.13 12.48 -13.25
C MET A 352 38.89 12.54 -12.36
N ILE A 353 38.21 11.40 -12.18
CA ILE A 353 37.09 11.25 -11.22
C ILE A 353 37.59 11.43 -9.78
N GLY A 354 38.75 10.87 -9.45
CA GLY A 354 39.40 11.09 -8.15
C GLY A 354 39.59 12.58 -7.84
N GLU A 355 40.21 13.33 -8.76
CA GLU A 355 40.38 14.77 -8.58
C GLU A 355 39.04 15.53 -8.57
N LEU A 356 38.03 15.09 -9.32
CA LEU A 356 36.68 15.66 -9.26
C LEU A 356 36.06 15.49 -7.87
N VAL A 357 36.18 14.31 -7.25
CA VAL A 357 35.67 14.04 -5.90
C VAL A 357 36.38 14.92 -4.87
N LYS A 358 37.69 15.09 -5.00
CA LYS A 358 38.48 15.96 -4.12
C LYS A 358 38.08 17.43 -4.21
N ASP A 359 37.90 17.95 -5.42
CA ASP A 359 37.44 19.32 -5.61
C ASP A 359 36.00 19.49 -5.09
N ALA A 360 35.11 18.51 -5.32
CA ALA A 360 33.76 18.50 -4.77
C ALA A 360 33.74 18.44 -3.23
N GLU A 361 34.63 17.66 -2.62
CA GLU A 361 34.77 17.55 -1.17
C GLU A 361 35.24 18.87 -0.54
N SER A 362 36.15 19.59 -1.21
CA SER A 362 36.65 20.89 -0.74
C SER A 362 35.58 21.98 -0.65
N ILE A 363 34.46 21.82 -1.38
CA ILE A 363 33.30 22.73 -1.37
C ILE A 363 32.08 22.13 -0.67
N GLU A 364 32.26 21.03 0.08
CA GLU A 364 31.19 20.28 0.75
C GLU A 364 30.06 19.82 -0.21
N GLY A 365 30.39 19.62 -1.49
CA GLY A 365 29.46 19.31 -2.57
C GLY A 365 29.23 17.82 -2.83
N VAL A 366 29.84 16.93 -2.03
CA VAL A 366 29.77 15.46 -2.21
C VAL A 366 29.39 14.76 -0.92
N ALA A 367 28.49 13.78 -1.01
CA ALA A 367 28.00 12.98 0.10
C ALA A 367 28.19 11.48 -0.18
N LEU A 368 28.57 10.71 0.84
CA LEU A 368 28.75 9.26 0.77
C LEU A 368 27.76 8.56 1.71
N SER A 369 27.09 7.53 1.21
CA SER A 369 26.52 6.47 2.03
C SER A 369 26.69 5.12 1.35
N TYR A 370 27.45 4.24 1.99
CA TYR A 370 27.70 2.88 1.49
C TYR A 370 27.49 1.88 2.62
N THR A 371 26.43 1.07 2.51
CA THR A 371 25.99 0.17 3.60
C THR A 371 26.16 -1.29 3.29
N TYR A 372 26.86 -2.00 4.18
CA TYR A 372 26.92 -3.46 4.24
C TYR A 372 25.84 -4.01 5.17
N THR A 373 25.14 -5.02 4.69
CA THR A 373 24.17 -5.79 5.47
C THR A 373 24.76 -7.12 5.92
N LYS A 374 24.13 -7.81 6.87
CA LYS A 374 24.55 -9.14 7.33
C LYS A 374 24.66 -10.16 6.20
N ASP A 375 23.84 -10.03 5.17
CA ASP A 375 23.85 -10.95 4.03
C ASP A 375 25.10 -10.76 3.15
N MET A 376 25.70 -9.57 3.18
CA MET A 376 26.93 -9.24 2.43
C MET A 376 28.19 -9.68 3.19
N TRP A 377 28.15 -9.69 4.51
CA TRP A 377 29.24 -10.17 5.38
C TRP A 377 28.76 -11.33 6.27
N PRO A 378 28.48 -12.52 5.69
CA PRO A 378 27.87 -13.63 6.43
C PRO A 378 28.77 -14.22 7.53
N LEU A 379 30.07 -13.94 7.48
CA LEU A 379 31.07 -14.42 8.44
C LEU A 379 31.33 -13.42 9.59
N ALA A 380 30.89 -12.16 9.45
CA ALA A 380 31.12 -11.13 10.46
C ALA A 380 29.99 -11.10 11.50
N GLU A 381 30.34 -10.98 12.78
CA GLU A 381 29.37 -10.87 13.87
C GLU A 381 29.08 -9.39 14.20
N PHE A 382 27.98 -8.84 13.65
CA PHE A 382 27.60 -7.43 13.82
C PHE A 382 27.11 -7.09 15.24
N GLY A 383 27.01 -8.07 16.15
CA GLY A 383 26.44 -7.90 17.48
C GLY A 383 25.02 -7.32 17.45
N GLU A 384 24.83 -6.20 18.14
CA GLU A 384 23.54 -5.49 18.24
C GLU A 384 23.15 -4.73 16.95
N TYR A 385 24.11 -4.51 16.04
CA TYR A 385 23.88 -3.80 14.79
C TYR A 385 23.25 -4.70 13.72
N SER A 386 22.41 -4.12 12.88
CA SER A 386 21.81 -4.78 11.72
C SER A 386 22.53 -4.48 10.40
N ALA A 387 23.42 -3.49 10.39
CA ALA A 387 24.20 -3.06 9.23
C ALA A 387 25.39 -2.17 9.66
N VAL A 388 26.36 -2.03 8.77
CA VAL A 388 27.48 -1.08 8.87
C VAL A 388 27.42 -0.15 7.68
N SER A 389 27.46 1.16 7.91
CA SER A 389 27.47 2.16 6.83
C SER A 389 28.70 3.04 6.94
N PHE A 390 29.46 3.11 5.86
CA PHE A 390 30.44 4.16 5.64
C PHE A 390 29.71 5.41 5.16
N VAL A 391 29.93 6.53 5.83
CA VAL A 391 29.30 7.82 5.52
C VAL A 391 30.31 8.93 5.64
N ASN A 392 30.14 10.06 4.96
CA ASN A 392 30.87 11.28 5.30
C ASN A 392 29.98 12.25 6.09
N GLN A 393 30.56 13.33 6.61
CA GLN A 393 29.81 14.32 7.39
C GLN A 393 28.66 14.94 6.58
N ARG A 394 28.90 15.22 5.29
CA ARG A 394 27.89 15.81 4.40
C ARG A 394 26.63 14.96 4.29
N TRP A 395 26.74 13.63 4.19
CA TRP A 395 25.57 12.73 4.20
C TRP A 395 24.78 12.86 5.49
N LEU A 396 25.46 12.87 6.64
CA LEU A 396 24.81 13.03 7.94
C LEU A 396 24.07 14.36 8.04
N ASP A 397 24.67 15.44 7.54
CA ASP A 397 24.05 16.77 7.56
C ASP A 397 22.76 16.80 6.71
N LEU A 398 22.77 16.21 5.50
CA LEU A 398 21.60 16.11 4.63
C LEU A 398 20.43 15.35 5.30
N VAL A 399 20.72 14.17 5.87
CA VAL A 399 19.66 13.29 6.41
C VAL A 399 19.18 13.70 7.80
N THR A 400 19.98 14.47 8.53
CA THR A 400 19.64 14.99 9.87
C THR A 400 19.17 16.44 9.86
N GLU A 401 19.15 17.10 8.69
CA GLU A 401 18.69 18.48 8.55
C GLU A 401 17.29 18.68 9.17
N GLY A 402 17.16 19.69 10.03
CA GLY A 402 15.91 20.02 10.73
C GLY A 402 15.62 19.19 11.99
N ALA A 403 16.50 18.28 12.40
CA ALA A 403 16.35 17.56 13.67
C ALA A 403 16.53 18.48 14.88
N LYS A 404 15.57 18.46 15.81
CA LYS A 404 15.59 19.31 17.02
C LYS A 404 16.52 18.81 18.13
N LYS A 405 17.05 17.59 18.02
CA LYS A 405 17.92 16.93 19.00
C LYS A 405 19.02 16.17 18.26
N ALA A 406 20.15 15.94 18.92
CA ALA A 406 21.20 15.07 18.41
C ALA A 406 20.62 13.68 18.09
N VAL A 407 20.74 13.29 16.82
CA VAL A 407 20.12 12.08 16.27
C VAL A 407 21.06 10.88 16.35
N VAL A 408 22.37 11.16 16.44
CA VAL A 408 23.47 10.19 16.52
C VAL A 408 24.33 10.44 17.76
N THR A 409 24.95 9.39 18.27
CA THR A 409 25.85 9.42 19.44
C THR A 409 27.15 8.68 19.15
N PRO A 410 28.31 9.14 19.67
CA PRO A 410 29.58 8.44 19.52
C PRO A 410 29.58 7.06 20.18
N VAL A 411 30.27 6.12 19.56
CA VAL A 411 30.53 4.77 20.04
C VAL A 411 32.04 4.58 20.14
N SER A 412 32.51 4.00 21.25
CA SER A 412 33.92 3.62 21.37
C SER A 412 34.17 2.32 20.62
N GLN A 413 35.20 2.27 19.77
CA GLN A 413 35.65 1.07 19.08
C GLN A 413 35.96 -0.08 20.06
N SER A 414 36.42 0.24 21.27
CA SER A 414 36.67 -0.74 22.35
C SER A 414 35.44 -1.54 22.80
N ASN A 415 34.24 -1.10 22.42
CA ASN A 415 32.99 -1.77 22.77
C ASN A 415 32.52 -2.73 21.66
N MET A 416 33.29 -2.85 20.57
CA MET A 416 33.01 -3.73 19.45
C MET A 416 33.82 -5.03 19.57
N ALA A 417 33.36 -6.12 18.95
CA ALA A 417 34.12 -7.35 18.90
C ALA A 417 35.36 -7.18 18.00
N ASP A 418 36.51 -7.72 18.42
CA ASP A 418 37.77 -7.60 17.68
C ASP A 418 37.63 -8.15 16.25
N ASP A 419 37.02 -9.32 16.06
CA ASP A 419 36.75 -9.93 14.75
C ASP A 419 35.95 -9.01 13.81
N PHE A 420 35.03 -8.22 14.37
CA PHE A 420 34.20 -7.29 13.59
C PHE A 420 34.98 -6.03 13.19
N VAL A 421 35.87 -5.56 14.07
CA VAL A 421 36.79 -4.47 13.76
C VAL A 421 37.80 -4.89 12.69
N ASP A 422 38.31 -6.12 12.77
CA ASP A 422 39.23 -6.69 11.79
C ASP A 422 38.60 -6.78 10.40
N GLU A 423 37.32 -7.16 10.31
CA GLU A 423 36.57 -7.18 9.04
C GLU A 423 36.43 -5.77 8.44
N ILE A 424 36.08 -4.77 9.27
CA ILE A 424 36.00 -3.37 8.84
C ILE A 424 37.36 -2.88 8.33
N GLN A 425 38.45 -3.22 9.01
CA GLN A 425 39.80 -2.86 8.57
C GLN A 425 40.22 -3.57 7.29
N ALA A 426 39.85 -4.84 7.12
CA ALA A 426 40.09 -5.60 5.90
C ALA A 426 39.37 -4.95 4.71
N GLU A 427 38.11 -4.55 4.89
CA GLU A 427 37.35 -3.87 3.85
C GLU A 427 37.97 -2.50 3.50
N ILE A 428 38.27 -1.67 4.51
CA ILE A 428 38.93 -0.37 4.27
C ILE A 428 40.22 -0.57 3.49
N LYS A 429 41.00 -1.59 3.80
CA LYS A 429 42.25 -1.88 3.08
C LYS A 429 42.02 -2.19 1.60
N ILE A 430 40.95 -2.92 1.27
CA ILE A 430 40.58 -3.25 -0.12
C ILE A 430 40.16 -1.99 -0.88
N LEU A 431 39.35 -1.15 -0.23
CA LEU A 431 38.80 0.07 -0.81
C LEU A 431 39.84 1.21 -0.88
N SER A 432 40.91 1.12 -0.09
CA SER A 432 41.85 2.22 0.10
C SER A 432 42.85 2.43 -1.03
N ARG A 433 43.36 3.66 -1.14
CA ARG A 433 44.53 3.98 -1.97
C ARG A 433 45.80 3.40 -1.35
N GLU A 434 46.71 2.87 -2.19
CA GLU A 434 47.96 2.27 -1.72
C GLU A 434 48.78 3.25 -0.85
N GLY A 435 49.27 2.77 0.30
CA GLY A 435 50.15 3.52 1.20
C GLY A 435 49.47 4.35 2.31
N HIS A 436 48.13 4.44 2.36
CA HIS A 436 47.41 5.38 3.25
C HIS A 436 46.53 4.70 4.34
N SER A 437 46.62 3.37 4.52
CA SER A 437 45.57 2.61 5.23
C SER A 437 45.58 2.63 6.76
N LYS A 438 46.66 3.06 7.45
CA LYS A 438 46.74 2.98 8.93
C LYS A 438 46.36 4.29 9.63
N ASP A 439 46.96 5.41 9.26
CA ASP A 439 46.80 6.69 9.96
C ASP A 439 45.43 7.34 9.73
N LEU A 440 44.74 7.01 8.63
CA LEU A 440 43.39 7.52 8.30
C LEU A 440 42.26 6.68 8.93
N SER A 441 42.50 5.38 9.17
CA SER A 441 41.55 4.52 9.88
C SER A 441 41.36 4.96 11.34
N GLU A 442 42.43 5.45 11.97
CA GLU A 442 42.40 6.02 13.32
C GLU A 442 41.62 7.36 13.41
N GLN A 443 41.39 8.03 12.29
CA GLN A 443 40.64 9.29 12.22
C GLN A 443 39.13 9.08 11.99
N MET A 444 38.70 7.84 11.70
CA MET A 444 37.30 7.53 11.51
C MET A 444 36.53 7.62 12.83
N GLN A 445 35.34 8.19 12.78
CA GLN A 445 34.46 8.27 13.94
C GLN A 445 33.37 7.21 13.85
N PHE A 446 33.16 6.49 14.95
CA PHE A 446 32.09 5.51 15.06
C PHE A 446 30.90 6.14 15.75
N LEU A 447 29.75 6.18 15.08
CA LEU A 447 28.51 6.73 15.58
C LEU A 447 27.40 5.68 15.51
N GLN A 448 26.39 5.84 16.35
CA GLN A 448 25.14 5.07 16.27
C GLN A 448 23.92 5.99 16.38
N PRO A 449 22.78 5.64 15.75
CA PRO A 449 21.52 6.34 15.98
C PRO A 449 21.10 6.29 17.45
N THR A 450 20.46 7.35 17.92
CA THR A 450 19.74 7.33 19.20
C THR A 450 18.53 6.40 19.13
N ASN A 451 18.09 5.83 20.26
CA ASN A 451 17.00 4.85 20.30
C ASN A 451 15.67 5.32 19.69
N GLU A 452 15.46 6.63 19.58
CA GLU A 452 14.24 7.25 19.01
C GLU A 452 14.39 7.57 17.51
N ALA A 453 15.60 7.46 16.95
CA ALA A 453 15.93 7.88 15.60
C ALA A 453 16.16 6.71 14.65
N LYS A 454 15.72 6.88 13.40
CA LYS A 454 16.10 6.02 12.27
C LYS A 454 16.87 6.86 11.28
N ILE A 455 18.10 6.47 10.97
CA ILE A 455 18.93 7.13 9.97
C ILE A 455 18.74 6.39 8.63
N PRO A 456 18.46 7.12 7.53
CA PRO A 456 18.47 6.54 6.19
C PRO A 456 19.92 6.33 5.74
N VAL A 457 20.21 5.13 5.24
CA VAL A 457 21.52 4.75 4.69
C VAL A 457 21.34 4.02 3.36
N ALA A 458 22.17 4.34 2.36
CA ALA A 458 22.08 3.76 1.03
C ALA A 458 22.78 2.39 0.97
N GLN A 459 22.17 1.40 0.33
CA GLN A 459 22.74 0.07 0.20
C GLN A 459 24.00 0.09 -0.67
N GLY A 460 25.08 -0.57 -0.24
CA GLY A 460 26.29 -0.69 -1.06
C GLY A 460 26.04 -1.46 -2.35
N GLY A 461 26.47 -0.89 -3.49
CA GLY A 461 26.26 -1.45 -4.82
C GLY A 461 24.83 -1.29 -5.36
N GLY A 462 23.99 -0.48 -4.70
CA GLY A 462 22.58 -0.26 -5.05
C GLY A 462 22.01 0.96 -4.32
N GLY A 463 22.62 2.12 -4.51
CA GLY A 463 22.35 3.37 -3.80
C GLY A 463 20.95 3.97 -4.02
N GLU A 464 20.21 3.46 -4.99
CA GLU A 464 18.81 3.80 -5.29
C GLU A 464 17.84 3.42 -4.16
N ARG A 465 18.27 2.59 -3.20
CA ARG A 465 17.45 2.17 -2.05
C ARG A 465 18.03 2.61 -0.71
N LEU A 466 17.24 3.41 0.01
CA LEU A 466 17.52 3.81 1.38
C LEU A 466 16.94 2.83 2.40
N HIS A 467 17.77 2.41 3.34
CA HIS A 467 17.41 1.60 4.50
C HIS A 467 17.29 2.49 5.74
N PHE A 468 16.12 2.46 6.40
CA PHE A 468 15.85 3.28 7.58
C PHE A 468 16.06 2.48 8.86
N LYS A 469 17.25 2.57 9.45
CA LYS A 469 17.67 1.72 10.56
C LYS A 469 17.90 2.54 11.83
N ASN A 470 17.48 2.00 12.97
CA ASN A 470 17.78 2.54 14.32
C ASN A 470 18.95 1.82 15.00
N ASN A 471 19.48 0.77 14.38
CA ASN A 471 20.60 -0.04 14.88
C ASN A 471 21.62 -0.28 13.75
N VAL A 472 22.13 0.81 13.18
CA VAL A 472 23.22 0.79 12.18
C VAL A 472 24.47 1.39 12.81
N LEU A 473 25.62 0.78 12.58
CA LEU A 473 26.90 1.39 12.93
C LEU A 473 27.29 2.34 11.78
N LEU A 474 27.47 3.61 12.09
CA LEU A 474 27.90 4.64 11.14
C LEU A 474 29.40 4.87 11.33
N ILE A 475 30.17 4.66 10.27
CA ILE A 475 31.62 4.92 10.23
C ILE A 475 31.81 6.19 9.42
N VAL A 476 32.15 7.28 10.10
CA VAL A 476 32.35 8.59 9.46
C VAL A 476 33.74 8.66 8.87
N VAL A 477 33.78 8.72 7.55
CA VAL A 477 34.96 8.87 6.71
C VAL A 477 35.32 10.36 6.63
N PRO A 478 36.53 10.78 7.05
CA PRO A 478 36.91 12.19 7.11
C PRO A 478 37.23 12.81 5.75
N SER A 479 37.74 12.02 4.80
CA SER A 479 38.10 12.45 3.44
C SER A 479 37.86 11.29 2.48
N LEU A 480 37.04 11.49 1.46
CA LEU A 480 36.73 10.49 0.46
C LEU A 480 37.96 10.23 -0.43
N TYR A 481 38.59 11.31 -0.92
CA TYR A 481 39.71 11.21 -1.85
C TYR A 481 40.97 10.60 -1.22
N ASP A 482 41.26 10.95 0.03
CA ASP A 482 42.48 10.46 0.71
C ASP A 482 42.34 9.00 1.14
N ILE A 483 41.11 8.53 1.37
CA ILE A 483 40.85 7.17 1.84
C ILE A 483 40.67 6.22 0.67
N PHE A 484 39.75 6.51 -0.24
CA PHE A 484 39.38 5.57 -1.31
C PHE A 484 40.26 5.73 -2.56
N ASN A 485 40.57 4.61 -3.21
CA ASN A 485 41.23 4.65 -4.52
C ASN A 485 40.26 5.09 -5.63
N ASP A 486 40.82 5.52 -6.76
CA ASP A 486 40.05 6.10 -7.88
C ASP A 486 38.98 5.15 -8.45
N SER A 487 39.30 3.85 -8.52
CA SER A 487 38.35 2.82 -8.96
C SER A 487 37.20 2.61 -7.97
N THR A 488 37.49 2.64 -6.68
CA THR A 488 36.47 2.55 -5.63
C THR A 488 35.55 3.76 -5.66
N LEU A 489 36.09 4.97 -5.80
CA LEU A 489 35.30 6.19 -5.94
C LEU A 489 34.39 6.10 -7.16
N THR A 490 34.93 5.68 -8.30
CA THR A 490 34.18 5.49 -9.55
C THR A 490 33.04 4.48 -9.38
N SER A 491 33.32 3.32 -8.78
CA SER A 491 32.32 2.29 -8.48
C SER A 491 31.22 2.80 -7.54
N MET A 492 31.58 3.55 -6.49
CA MET A 492 30.62 4.13 -5.54
C MET A 492 29.78 5.24 -6.17
N ILE A 493 30.33 6.02 -7.10
CA ILE A 493 29.56 7.01 -7.89
C ILE A 493 28.58 6.28 -8.81
N SER A 494 29.08 5.27 -9.54
CA SER A 494 28.28 4.49 -10.50
C SER A 494 27.11 3.75 -9.86
N SER A 495 27.28 3.32 -8.62
CA SER A 495 26.23 2.64 -7.84
C SER A 495 25.33 3.61 -7.07
N GLY A 496 25.51 4.93 -7.22
CA GLY A 496 24.71 5.95 -6.54
C GLY A 496 24.97 6.05 -5.03
N ASN A 497 26.08 5.49 -4.54
CA ASN A 497 26.49 5.58 -3.14
C ASN A 497 27.25 6.88 -2.83
N ILE A 498 27.93 7.46 -3.83
CA ILE A 498 28.45 8.83 -3.81
C ILE A 498 27.52 9.71 -4.65
N VAL A 499 27.06 10.81 -4.06
CA VAL A 499 26.14 11.75 -4.68
C VAL A 499 26.66 13.17 -4.56
N PHE A 500 26.39 13.99 -5.57
CA PHE A 500 26.82 15.38 -5.65
C PHE A 500 25.62 16.31 -5.41
N THR A 501 25.87 17.50 -4.90
CA THR A 501 24.82 18.51 -4.69
C THR A 501 24.69 19.42 -5.91
N GLY A 502 23.52 19.42 -6.53
CA GLY A 502 23.13 20.33 -7.59
C GLY A 502 23.66 19.96 -8.98
N VAL A 503 22.76 19.93 -9.97
CA VAL A 503 23.11 19.62 -11.38
C VAL A 503 24.13 20.61 -11.93
N ALA A 504 23.87 21.92 -11.81
CA ALA A 504 24.72 22.94 -12.43
C ALA A 504 26.15 22.95 -11.87
N ALA A 505 26.29 22.76 -10.55
CA ALA A 505 27.59 22.67 -9.90
C ALA A 505 28.34 21.40 -10.33
N THR A 506 27.63 20.28 -10.44
CA THR A 506 28.21 18.99 -10.88
C THR A 506 28.66 19.06 -12.35
N LEU A 507 27.89 19.69 -13.23
CA LEU A 507 28.30 19.89 -14.62
C LEU A 507 29.54 20.79 -14.75
N GLN A 508 29.64 21.85 -13.94
CA GLN A 508 30.84 22.69 -13.92
C GLN A 508 32.07 21.93 -13.41
N LEU A 509 31.89 21.02 -12.44
CA LEU A 509 32.96 20.13 -12.00
C LEU A 509 33.39 19.19 -13.13
N LEU A 510 32.44 18.55 -13.83
CA LEU A 510 32.76 17.71 -14.99
C LEU A 510 33.53 18.49 -16.07
N GLU A 511 33.05 19.66 -16.47
CA GLU A 511 33.72 20.52 -17.46
C GLU A 511 35.14 20.93 -17.01
N ARG A 512 35.30 21.36 -15.76
CA ARG A 512 36.60 21.77 -15.20
C ARG A 512 37.63 20.63 -15.19
N HIS A 513 37.18 19.40 -15.02
CA HIS A 513 38.03 18.22 -15.04
C HIS A 513 38.14 17.58 -16.42
N GLY A 514 37.58 18.17 -17.48
CA GLY A 514 37.65 17.63 -18.85
C GLY A 514 36.84 16.34 -19.03
N LEU A 515 35.77 16.19 -18.26
CA LEU A 515 34.86 15.05 -18.25
C LEU A 515 33.52 15.36 -18.94
N ASP A 516 33.38 16.54 -19.55
CA ASP A 516 32.28 16.83 -20.45
C ASP A 516 32.47 16.10 -21.78
N VAL A 517 31.37 15.90 -22.51
CA VAL A 517 31.36 15.12 -23.76
C VAL A 517 32.38 15.64 -24.77
N GLN A 518 32.56 16.95 -24.90
CA GLN A 518 33.49 17.51 -25.87
C GLN A 518 34.94 17.23 -25.48
N ALA A 519 35.30 17.44 -24.21
CA ALA A 519 36.63 17.13 -23.72
C ALA A 519 36.96 15.62 -23.83
N LEU A 520 36.03 14.73 -23.48
CA LEU A 520 36.22 13.28 -23.65
C LEU A 520 36.51 12.92 -25.11
N ARG A 521 35.77 13.50 -26.05
CA ARG A 521 35.99 13.30 -27.49
C ARG A 521 37.35 13.83 -27.95
N ASP A 522 37.80 14.97 -27.42
CA ASP A 522 39.15 15.50 -27.68
C ASP A 522 40.27 14.55 -27.17
N HIS A 523 39.94 13.68 -26.22
CA HIS A 523 40.82 12.64 -25.66
C HIS A 523 40.63 11.25 -26.29
N ASP A 524 39.90 11.13 -27.40
CA ASP A 524 39.59 9.86 -28.09
C ASP A 524 38.87 8.85 -27.17
N ILE A 525 37.93 9.37 -26.37
CA ILE A 525 37.02 8.61 -25.52
C ILE A 525 35.61 8.77 -26.10
N ASN A 526 34.97 7.66 -26.45
CA ASN A 526 33.63 7.61 -27.00
C ASN A 526 32.54 7.50 -25.92
N GLY A 527 32.92 7.20 -24.69
CA GLY A 527 32.03 7.24 -23.54
C GLY A 527 31.45 8.63 -23.22
N GLU A 528 30.40 8.64 -22.42
CA GLU A 528 29.72 9.84 -21.91
C GLU A 528 29.47 9.71 -20.40
N LEU A 529 29.63 10.83 -19.67
CA LEU A 529 29.26 10.93 -18.26
C LEU A 529 27.99 11.77 -18.16
N LYS A 530 26.94 11.22 -17.53
CA LYS A 530 25.64 11.89 -17.42
C LYS A 530 25.26 12.13 -15.97
N VAL A 531 24.79 13.33 -15.66
CA VAL A 531 24.27 13.69 -14.34
C VAL A 531 22.79 13.34 -14.27
N VAL A 532 22.37 12.64 -13.20
CA VAL A 532 20.97 12.21 -12.99
C VAL A 532 20.53 12.41 -11.55
N TYR A 533 19.26 12.75 -11.34
CA TYR A 533 18.70 12.92 -9.99
C TYR A 533 18.45 11.57 -9.29
N ILE A 534 18.91 11.44 -8.03
CA ILE A 534 18.78 10.18 -7.27
C ILE A 534 17.39 9.99 -6.64
N ALA A 535 16.68 11.10 -6.39
CA ALA A 535 15.41 11.07 -5.68
C ALA A 535 14.24 10.65 -6.57
N GLU A 536 14.42 10.58 -7.91
CA GLU A 536 13.29 10.40 -8.82
C GLU A 536 12.56 9.08 -8.59
N GLU A 537 13.30 7.98 -8.49
CA GLU A 537 12.70 6.66 -8.28
C GLU A 537 12.16 6.49 -6.86
N GLY A 538 12.88 7.03 -5.86
CA GLY A 538 12.50 6.97 -4.45
C GLY A 538 11.19 7.70 -4.13
N ILE A 539 10.99 8.89 -4.71
CA ILE A 539 9.75 9.67 -4.55
C ILE A 539 8.57 8.93 -5.20
N LEU A 540 8.74 8.41 -6.43
CA LEU A 540 7.68 7.68 -7.13
C LEU A 540 7.24 6.42 -6.37
N GLN A 541 8.19 5.63 -5.86
CA GLN A 541 7.88 4.44 -5.06
C GLN A 541 7.13 4.76 -3.76
N ALA A 542 7.48 5.87 -3.08
CA ALA A 542 6.86 6.25 -1.82
C ALA A 542 5.39 6.69 -1.98
N GLN A 543 5.04 7.35 -3.10
CA GLN A 543 3.70 7.88 -3.36
C GLN A 543 2.61 6.80 -3.53
N PHE A 544 2.95 5.57 -3.96
CA PHE A 544 1.98 4.49 -4.12
C PHE A 544 1.56 3.81 -2.80
N ALA A 545 2.34 3.94 -1.72
CA ALA A 545 2.10 3.19 -0.48
C ALA A 545 0.94 3.73 0.40
N ALA A 546 0.54 5.00 0.22
CA ALA A 546 -0.43 5.67 1.10
C ALA A 546 -1.88 5.13 0.97
N TYR A 547 -2.25 4.57 -0.18
CA TYR A 547 -3.63 4.16 -0.48
C TYR A 547 -4.03 2.81 0.14
N LEU A 548 -3.08 1.87 0.20
CA LEU A 548 -3.31 0.54 0.78
C LEU A 548 -3.68 0.62 2.27
N VAL A 549 -3.24 1.67 2.94
CA VAL A 549 -3.41 1.90 4.38
C VAL A 549 -4.85 2.31 4.71
N TRP A 550 -5.41 3.26 3.94
CA TRP A 550 -6.79 3.70 4.10
C TRP A 550 -7.77 2.54 3.90
N LEU A 551 -7.50 1.71 2.90
CA LEU A 551 -8.37 0.60 2.53
C LEU A 551 -8.44 -0.49 3.61
N GLN A 552 -7.30 -0.81 4.24
CA GLN A 552 -7.25 -1.78 5.33
C GLN A 552 -7.95 -1.26 6.60
N ASN A 553 -7.81 0.02 6.92
CA ASN A 553 -8.50 0.63 8.06
C ASN A 553 -10.03 0.65 7.86
N LEU A 554 -10.50 1.04 6.68
CA LEU A 554 -11.93 1.00 6.32
C LEU A 554 -12.51 -0.42 6.37
N SER A 555 -11.75 -1.42 5.92
CA SER A 555 -12.15 -2.83 6.00
C SER A 555 -12.31 -3.31 7.43
N LEU A 556 -11.38 -2.94 8.32
CA LEU A 556 -11.45 -3.29 9.74
C LEU A 556 -12.72 -2.70 10.37
N PHE A 557 -13.06 -1.44 10.08
CA PHE A 557 -14.32 -0.85 10.53
C PHE A 557 -15.55 -1.61 10.02
N ALA A 558 -15.55 -2.00 8.74
CA ALA A 558 -16.64 -2.78 8.16
C ALA A 558 -16.80 -4.15 8.85
N PHE A 559 -15.69 -4.82 9.16
CA PHE A 559 -15.70 -6.08 9.92
C PHE A 559 -16.23 -5.91 11.35
N ILE A 560 -15.83 -4.85 12.05
CA ILE A 560 -16.35 -4.53 13.40
C ILE A 560 -17.88 -4.37 13.36
N ILE A 561 -18.42 -3.65 12.37
CA ILE A 561 -19.86 -3.48 12.18
C ILE A 561 -20.53 -4.83 11.88
N ALA A 562 -19.98 -5.61 10.95
CA ALA A 562 -20.53 -6.92 10.58
C ALA A 562 -20.59 -7.87 11.78
N PHE A 563 -19.51 -7.95 12.56
CA PHE A 563 -19.45 -8.77 13.76
C PHE A 563 -20.42 -8.29 14.85
N SER A 564 -20.56 -6.98 15.03
CA SER A 564 -21.53 -6.39 15.97
C SER A 564 -22.96 -6.78 15.61
N VAL A 565 -23.32 -6.69 14.32
CA VAL A 565 -24.63 -7.08 13.81
C VAL A 565 -24.86 -8.58 13.95
N ALA A 566 -23.90 -9.42 13.55
CA ALA A 566 -23.97 -10.87 13.70
C ALA A 566 -24.19 -11.30 15.16
N THR A 567 -23.42 -10.71 16.08
CA THR A 567 -23.52 -10.96 17.52
C THR A 567 -24.88 -10.55 18.07
N ALA A 568 -25.39 -9.38 17.69
CA ALA A 568 -26.71 -8.91 18.11
C ALA A 568 -27.84 -9.85 17.62
N ILE A 569 -27.75 -10.36 16.38
CA ILE A 569 -28.73 -11.30 15.82
C ILE A 569 -28.67 -12.65 16.54
N SER A 570 -27.46 -13.18 16.74
CA SER A 570 -27.24 -14.43 17.47
C SER A 570 -27.80 -14.36 18.89
N ALA A 571 -27.53 -13.25 19.59
CA ALA A 571 -28.08 -12.96 20.91
C ALA A 571 -29.61 -12.87 20.90
N LEU A 572 -30.22 -12.23 19.90
CA LEU A 572 -31.68 -12.12 19.73
C LEU A 572 -32.33 -13.49 19.48
N ILE A 573 -31.76 -14.31 18.60
CA ILE A 573 -32.23 -15.68 18.33
C ILE A 573 -32.14 -16.51 19.61
N THR A 574 -31.03 -16.43 20.34
CA THR A 574 -30.85 -17.17 21.58
C THR A 574 -31.84 -16.71 22.67
N ALA A 575 -32.04 -15.39 22.82
CA ALA A 575 -32.99 -14.82 23.78
C ALA A 575 -34.44 -15.23 23.50
N THR A 576 -34.85 -15.23 22.23
CA THR A 576 -36.21 -15.64 21.82
C THR A 576 -36.44 -17.14 22.03
N LEU A 577 -35.43 -17.99 21.77
CA LEU A 577 -35.51 -19.43 22.04
C LEU A 577 -35.60 -19.75 23.54
N GLN A 578 -34.92 -18.96 24.38
CA GLN A 578 -34.90 -19.15 25.84
C GLN A 578 -35.96 -18.33 26.58
N ALA A 579 -36.78 -17.54 25.88
CA ALA A 579 -37.78 -16.65 26.49
C ALA A 579 -38.73 -17.38 27.45
N LYS A 580 -39.14 -18.62 27.14
CA LYS A 580 -40.00 -19.46 28.00
C LYS A 580 -39.38 -19.79 29.36
N ARG A 581 -38.04 -19.81 29.44
CA ARG A 581 -37.27 -20.05 30.67
C ARG A 581 -36.89 -18.74 31.35
N ASP A 582 -36.40 -17.78 30.58
CA ASP A 582 -35.82 -16.53 31.11
C ASP A 582 -36.90 -15.63 31.73
N PHE A 583 -38.13 -15.65 31.19
CA PHE A 583 -39.23 -14.84 31.69
C PHE A 583 -39.68 -15.23 33.11
N PRO A 584 -40.00 -16.51 33.43
CA PRO A 584 -40.30 -16.93 34.81
C PRO A 584 -39.14 -16.70 35.79
N LEU A 585 -37.89 -16.95 35.37
CA LEU A 585 -36.72 -16.75 36.25
C LEU A 585 -36.53 -15.28 36.64
N ARG A 586 -36.82 -14.36 35.72
CA ARG A 586 -36.78 -12.93 36.00
C ARG A 586 -37.91 -12.48 36.92
N LEU A 587 -39.13 -13.00 36.70
CA LEU A 587 -40.26 -12.76 37.60
C LEU A 587 -40.00 -13.31 39.01
N ALA A 588 -39.28 -14.43 39.12
CA ALA A 588 -38.84 -15.01 40.39
C ALA A 588 -37.67 -14.24 41.06
N GLY A 589 -37.37 -13.01 40.61
CA GLY A 589 -36.38 -12.14 41.25
C GLY A 589 -34.92 -12.40 40.89
N LYS A 590 -34.60 -13.35 40.00
CA LYS A 590 -33.20 -13.57 39.60
C LYS A 590 -32.64 -12.37 38.81
N SER A 591 -31.38 -12.05 39.06
CA SER A 591 -30.65 -11.00 38.33
C SER A 591 -30.36 -11.43 36.88
N TRP A 592 -30.23 -10.45 35.98
CA TRP A 592 -29.87 -10.73 34.59
C TRP A 592 -28.55 -11.46 34.47
N LEU A 593 -27.56 -11.11 35.30
CA LEU A 593 -26.26 -11.77 35.34
C LEU A 593 -26.40 -13.29 35.51
N ARG A 594 -27.25 -13.73 36.46
CA ARG A 594 -27.45 -15.16 36.77
C ARG A 594 -28.26 -15.90 35.71
N ILE A 595 -29.15 -15.21 35.00
CA ILE A 595 -29.91 -15.77 33.86
C ILE A 595 -28.98 -15.96 32.65
N LEU A 596 -28.06 -15.02 32.43
CA LEU A 596 -27.17 -14.97 31.27
C LEU A 596 -25.88 -15.76 31.43
N GLN A 597 -25.44 -16.02 32.66
CA GLN A 597 -24.13 -16.59 32.98
C GLN A 597 -23.77 -17.81 32.12
N ASN A 598 -24.59 -18.85 32.14
CA ASN A 598 -24.26 -20.11 31.46
C ASN A 598 -24.14 -19.99 29.92
N ARG A 599 -24.84 -19.04 29.29
CA ARG A 599 -24.74 -18.86 27.83
C ARG A 599 -23.61 -17.92 27.44
N VAL A 600 -23.44 -16.83 28.17
CA VAL A 600 -22.36 -15.86 27.95
C VAL A 600 -21.01 -16.52 28.21
N THR A 601 -20.86 -17.32 29.26
CA THR A 601 -19.61 -18.04 29.55
C THR A 601 -19.20 -18.98 28.43
N LYS A 602 -20.15 -19.69 27.80
CA LYS A 602 -19.84 -20.58 26.66
C LYS A 602 -19.34 -19.82 25.44
N GLU A 603 -19.98 -18.69 25.11
CA GLU A 603 -19.56 -17.85 23.98
C GLU A 603 -18.22 -17.15 24.25
N ILE A 604 -17.98 -16.70 25.49
CA ILE A 604 -16.69 -16.13 25.90
C ILE A 604 -15.57 -17.18 25.80
N ILE A 605 -15.78 -18.40 26.31
CA ILE A 605 -14.77 -19.48 26.21
C ILE A 605 -14.47 -19.79 24.74
N MET A 606 -15.50 -19.93 23.91
CA MET A 606 -15.30 -20.15 22.47
C MET A 606 -14.56 -18.98 21.81
N GLY A 607 -14.90 -17.75 22.17
CA GLY A 607 -14.20 -16.55 21.70
C GLY A 607 -12.72 -16.55 22.09
N ILE A 608 -12.40 -16.89 23.35
CA ILE A 608 -11.01 -17.00 23.82
C ILE A 608 -10.25 -18.06 23.02
N ILE A 609 -10.85 -19.23 22.77
CA ILE A 609 -10.23 -20.29 21.95
C ILE A 609 -9.94 -19.79 20.53
N LEU A 610 -10.91 -19.12 19.90
CA LEU A 610 -10.74 -18.55 18.55
C LEU A 610 -9.64 -17.49 18.51
N VAL A 611 -9.57 -16.60 19.50
CA VAL A 611 -8.49 -15.60 19.62
C VAL A 611 -7.15 -16.31 19.74
N LEU A 612 -7.04 -17.34 20.59
CA LEU A 612 -5.80 -18.07 20.80
C LEU A 612 -5.33 -18.77 19.52
N ILE A 613 -6.24 -19.35 18.73
CA ILE A 613 -5.93 -19.94 17.42
C ILE A 613 -5.37 -18.87 16.47
N VAL A 614 -6.03 -17.71 16.36
CA VAL A 614 -5.58 -16.62 15.47
C VAL A 614 -4.21 -16.10 15.90
N VAL A 615 -4.00 -15.90 17.21
CA VAL A 615 -2.72 -15.44 17.77
C VAL A 615 -1.60 -16.46 17.52
N LEU A 616 -1.87 -17.77 17.68
CA LEU A 616 -0.89 -18.82 17.39
C LEU A 616 -0.49 -18.88 15.91
N LEU A 617 -1.45 -18.69 15.01
CA LEU A 617 -1.22 -18.74 13.55
C LEU A 617 -0.51 -17.48 13.04
N GLN A 618 -0.87 -16.30 13.55
CA GLN A 618 -0.36 -15.03 13.04
C GLN A 618 0.87 -14.50 13.80
N ARG A 619 1.12 -15.00 15.03
CA ARG A 619 2.15 -14.49 15.96
C ARG A 619 2.22 -12.95 15.96
N PRO A 620 1.10 -12.24 16.21
CA PRO A 620 1.06 -10.79 16.07
C PRO A 620 1.91 -10.13 17.15
N GLU A 621 2.83 -9.26 16.75
CA GLU A 621 3.65 -8.45 17.66
C GLU A 621 2.88 -7.24 18.25
N SER A 622 1.66 -6.99 17.79
CA SER A 622 0.91 -5.76 18.09
C SER A 622 -0.15 -5.91 19.17
N LEU A 623 -0.20 -4.95 20.10
CA LEU A 623 -1.21 -4.89 21.16
C LEU A 623 -2.63 -4.66 20.64
N ILE A 624 -2.81 -4.18 19.40
CA ILE A 624 -4.13 -3.88 18.85
C ILE A 624 -5.00 -5.14 18.69
N VAL A 625 -4.39 -6.29 18.43
CA VAL A 625 -5.10 -7.57 18.31
C VAL A 625 -5.79 -7.88 19.63
N LEU A 626 -5.12 -7.59 20.75
CA LEU A 626 -5.67 -7.77 22.09
C LEU A 626 -6.80 -6.77 22.39
N VAL A 627 -6.68 -5.51 21.96
CA VAL A 627 -7.74 -4.50 22.09
C VAL A 627 -9.00 -4.93 21.33
N ILE A 628 -8.85 -5.39 20.09
CA ILE A 628 -9.95 -5.83 19.23
C ILE A 628 -10.57 -7.14 19.74
N ALA A 629 -9.76 -8.09 20.20
CA ALA A 629 -10.24 -9.29 20.86
C ALA A 629 -11.04 -8.95 22.13
N THR A 630 -10.55 -8.01 22.94
CA THR A 630 -11.24 -7.54 24.16
C THR A 630 -12.58 -6.89 23.81
N TYR A 631 -12.62 -6.01 22.81
CA TYR A 631 -13.86 -5.46 22.29
C TYR A 631 -14.84 -6.56 21.89
N GLY A 632 -14.37 -7.56 21.14
CA GLY A 632 -15.24 -8.62 20.66
C GLY A 632 -15.76 -9.54 21.77
N LEU A 633 -15.00 -9.75 22.82
CA LEU A 633 -15.44 -10.47 24.02
C LEU A 633 -16.42 -9.64 24.88
N LEU A 634 -16.32 -8.30 24.87
CA LEU A 634 -17.21 -7.40 25.61
C LEU A 634 -18.55 -7.16 24.91
N ILE A 635 -18.58 -7.11 23.57
CA ILE A 635 -19.84 -6.87 22.85
C ILE A 635 -20.82 -8.04 22.94
N VAL A 636 -20.32 -9.26 23.14
CA VAL A 636 -21.13 -10.48 23.35
C VAL A 636 -22.06 -10.36 24.57
N PRO A 637 -21.57 -10.15 25.81
CA PRO A 637 -22.45 -10.01 26.98
C PRO A 637 -23.40 -8.81 26.87
N LEU A 638 -22.93 -7.68 26.32
CA LEU A 638 -23.76 -6.49 26.10
C LEU A 638 -24.94 -6.78 25.15
N SER A 639 -24.67 -7.47 24.04
CA SER A 639 -25.69 -7.88 23.08
C SER A 639 -26.72 -8.83 23.70
N HIS A 640 -26.26 -9.78 24.52
CA HIS A 640 -27.13 -10.71 25.24
C HIS A 640 -28.02 -10.03 26.29
N LEU A 641 -27.50 -9.04 27.01
CA LEU A 641 -28.25 -8.20 27.95
C LEU A 641 -29.36 -7.43 27.23
N PHE A 642 -29.02 -6.74 26.15
CA PHE A 642 -30.00 -5.97 25.37
C PHE A 642 -31.08 -6.86 24.75
N ALA A 643 -30.68 -7.97 24.12
CA ALA A 643 -31.59 -8.91 23.47
C ALA A 643 -32.63 -9.50 24.46
N VAL A 644 -32.20 -9.86 25.66
CA VAL A 644 -33.10 -10.40 26.69
C VAL A 644 -34.01 -9.34 27.27
N HIS A 645 -33.51 -8.13 27.53
CA HIS A 645 -34.34 -7.02 27.99
C HIS A 645 -35.45 -6.70 26.97
N TRP A 646 -35.09 -6.68 25.69
CA TRP A 646 -36.04 -6.49 24.60
C TRP A 646 -37.07 -7.62 24.49
N CYS A 647 -36.64 -8.88 24.59
CA CYS A 647 -37.55 -10.03 24.58
C CYS A 647 -38.49 -10.02 25.78
N PHE A 648 -37.99 -9.73 26.98
CA PHE A 648 -38.77 -9.64 28.20
C PHE A 648 -39.89 -8.60 28.10
N ASN A 649 -39.55 -7.38 27.62
CA ASN A 649 -40.52 -6.31 27.41
C ASN A 649 -41.60 -6.68 26.37
N ARG A 650 -41.23 -7.43 25.33
CA ARG A 650 -42.19 -7.88 24.31
C ARG A 650 -43.08 -9.02 24.78
N VAL A 651 -42.56 -9.97 25.56
CA VAL A 651 -43.36 -11.04 26.18
C VAL A 651 -44.34 -10.45 27.20
N SER A 652 -43.89 -9.50 28.02
CA SER A 652 -44.75 -8.74 28.95
C SER A 652 -45.91 -8.04 28.23
N LYS A 653 -45.66 -7.51 27.03
CA LYS A 653 -46.67 -6.87 26.17
C LYS A 653 -47.47 -7.85 25.28
N ARG A 654 -47.28 -9.17 25.42
CA ARG A 654 -47.89 -10.24 24.58
C ARG A 654 -47.65 -10.08 23.07
N ARG A 655 -46.47 -9.59 22.69
CA ARG A 655 -46.09 -9.32 21.27
C ARG A 655 -45.14 -10.36 20.66
N ILE A 656 -44.70 -11.37 21.41
CA ILE A 656 -43.94 -12.55 20.94
C ILE A 656 -44.74 -13.78 21.33
#